data_AF-A0A0G4LFQ8-F1
#
_entry.id   AF-A0A0G4LFQ8-F1
#
_cell.length_a   1.000
_cell.length_b   1.000
_cell.length_c   1.000
_cell.angle_alpha   90.00
_cell.angle_beta   90.00
_cell.angle_gamma   90.00
#
_symmetry.space_group_name_H-M   'P 1'
#
loop_
_entity.id
_entity.type
_entity.pdbx_description
1 polymer ?
#
loop_
_entity_poly.entity_id
_entity_poly.type
_entity_poly.pdbx_seq_one_letter_code
_entity_poly.pdbx_strand_id
1 'polypeptide(L)'
;MRYTVFKPNLPAAQPLIVTGGVSHKAVPSNRVNIMRTMFGFDYDELLPSGTIILHEAVTPLIRLFPGIGSLLHDMKNAAYSIWELGEAMQVHPPMPSIDEQSSKPGQIRFTRLFPHGSAVLLTPSFFLTQPLQATRLLSWYSKRIATPMFHVKLVVSESIVDFLQDLAHEKTSQRETLFSRQPRHSSSEALELQAKQQGITQEDCAARREALSIVLDLIGSAKGQLMDEVQEPFIYVNDCIDANDEQSLGNWFGYWSLTKLDSYRKFHILGSHENDYSRSSRDIRIPRYAARTTGDPELALARAGETQAAAQVPPAQDDSGARSQILGRVGGEDFAQYLSSYQFAHVRGFMKLYSYCVSWFNDSFQMADHFGDTTCRFETYRNWFSFTNPFAKPRGYNTYVAFFYTIEGPWDPAAYPKDRLPERHPWIGIWRIVNPHQQPFRATELLIWDIAAPQRVASDRSVHVGSLLPAQKALVDFVKKNSAEKNPSMAFQRVWLGGFDPPRLERTTVLDKTLEMLEIMLSDAKQWLPAPEHVLPVRGWRKVNMQHEAPATDLVAQQGKVEDDSPEKIVFHAPRGNGLQGGIGQSKCGNVLFQEVTKFRQTDKTRKHMPYRFPPTMEWYTRQKAEGRHYEHINVDSWEGMFARMGIPSAGGKPTHHRETYEAESSSASAQTTPSH
;
A
#
# COMPACT_ATOMS: atom_id res chain seq x y z
N MET A 1 -2.98 9.55 -46.85
CA MET A 1 -3.66 9.05 -45.62
C MET A 1 -5.15 9.20 -45.81
N ARG A 2 -5.91 8.10 -45.83
CA ARG A 2 -7.38 8.12 -45.74
C ARG A 2 -7.75 7.60 -44.36
N TYR A 3 -8.52 8.36 -43.60
CA TYR A 3 -9.07 7.95 -42.31
C TYR A 3 -10.59 8.04 -42.38
N THR A 4 -11.27 7.06 -41.79
CA THR A 4 -12.73 7.04 -41.68
C THR A 4 -13.08 6.94 -40.20
N VAL A 5 -13.90 7.86 -39.71
CA VAL A 5 -14.37 7.95 -38.33
C VAL A 5 -15.82 7.44 -38.28
N PHE A 6 -16.15 6.55 -37.34
CA PHE A 6 -17.54 6.20 -37.04
C PHE A 6 -17.83 6.32 -35.53
N LYS A 7 -19.00 6.90 -35.22
CA LYS A 7 -19.56 7.10 -33.87
C LYS A 7 -20.51 5.96 -33.48
N PRO A 8 -20.82 5.78 -32.18
CA PRO A 8 -21.15 4.48 -31.59
C PRO A 8 -22.65 4.20 -31.53
N ASN A 9 -23.02 2.92 -31.68
CA ASN A 9 -24.16 2.30 -31.01
C ASN A 9 -23.73 0.86 -30.61
N LEU A 10 -23.89 0.53 -29.32
CA LEU A 10 -23.52 -0.69 -28.55
C LEU A 10 -23.93 -2.04 -29.21
N PRO A 11 -23.50 -3.26 -28.76
CA PRO A 11 -22.71 -3.66 -27.57
C PRO A 11 -21.55 -4.68 -27.83
N ALA A 12 -20.84 -5.05 -26.74
CA ALA A 12 -19.81 -6.10 -26.61
C ALA A 12 -18.41 -5.83 -27.20
N ALA A 13 -17.42 -5.93 -26.33
CA ALA A 13 -16.02 -5.58 -26.54
C ALA A 13 -15.35 -6.42 -27.65
N GLN A 14 -14.94 -5.76 -28.72
CA GLN A 14 -13.85 -6.21 -29.59
C GLN A 14 -12.85 -5.04 -29.73
N PRO A 15 -11.53 -5.28 -29.59
CA PRO A 15 -10.53 -4.23 -29.81
C PRO A 15 -10.52 -3.82 -31.29
N LEU A 16 -10.59 -2.51 -31.54
CA LEU A 16 -10.51 -1.91 -32.86
C LEU A 16 -9.04 -1.91 -33.32
N ILE A 17 -8.72 -2.58 -34.43
CA ILE A 17 -7.36 -2.64 -34.99
C ILE A 17 -7.38 -2.00 -36.37
N VAL A 18 -6.54 -0.98 -36.57
CA VAL A 18 -6.36 -0.30 -37.87
C VAL A 18 -4.96 -0.63 -38.40
N THR A 19 -4.88 -1.35 -39.51
CA THR A 19 -3.62 -1.60 -40.24
C THR A 19 -3.82 -1.28 -41.72
N GLY A 20 -2.95 -0.44 -42.28
CA GLY A 20 -2.93 -0.14 -43.72
C GLY A 20 -1.84 -0.92 -44.45
N GLY A 21 -2.20 -1.54 -45.58
CA GLY A 21 -1.28 -2.10 -46.59
C GLY A 21 -1.49 -3.59 -46.87
N VAL A 22 -1.81 -3.94 -48.13
CA VAL A 22 -2.01 -5.32 -48.63
C VAL A 22 -0.92 -5.64 -49.66
N SER A 23 -0.34 -6.84 -49.64
CA SER A 23 0.35 -7.43 -50.79
C SER A 23 0.26 -8.96 -50.74
N HIS A 24 -0.53 -9.55 -51.65
CA HIS A 24 -0.74 -10.99 -51.75
C HIS A 24 0.43 -11.76 -52.41
N LYS A 25 0.88 -12.88 -51.82
CA LYS A 25 1.26 -14.12 -52.55
C LYS A 25 1.44 -15.34 -51.62
N ALA A 26 0.76 -16.44 -51.94
CA ALA A 26 0.68 -17.66 -51.12
C ALA A 26 1.74 -18.75 -51.49
N VAL A 27 2.30 -19.43 -50.47
CA VAL A 27 2.99 -20.74 -50.54
C VAL A 27 2.81 -21.48 -49.19
N PRO A 28 2.60 -22.82 -49.11
CA PRO A 28 2.16 -23.49 -47.89
C PRO A 28 3.31 -24.10 -47.07
N SER A 29 3.39 -23.85 -45.76
CA SER A 29 4.05 -24.80 -44.84
C SER A 29 3.63 -24.68 -43.37
N ASN A 30 3.56 -25.83 -42.70
CA ASN A 30 3.04 -26.07 -41.35
C ASN A 30 3.83 -25.38 -40.23
N ARG A 31 3.20 -24.47 -39.47
CA ARG A 31 3.37 -24.22 -38.01
C ARG A 31 2.47 -23.05 -37.57
N VAL A 32 1.24 -23.37 -37.16
CA VAL A 32 0.20 -22.40 -36.77
C VAL A 32 -0.05 -22.53 -35.27
N ASN A 33 0.00 -21.44 -34.48
CA ASN A 33 -0.89 -21.18 -33.30
C ASN A 33 -0.42 -20.11 -32.26
N ILE A 34 -0.04 -18.88 -32.62
CA ILE A 34 0.25 -17.86 -31.55
C ILE A 34 -0.46 -16.50 -31.74
N MET A 35 -0.72 -16.02 -32.96
CA MET A 35 -1.43 -14.75 -33.21
C MET A 35 -2.85 -14.90 -33.76
N ARG A 36 -3.24 -16.11 -34.20
CA ARG A 36 -4.58 -16.37 -34.77
C ARG A 36 -5.70 -16.05 -33.80
N THR A 37 -5.43 -16.23 -32.50
CA THR A 37 -6.40 -16.06 -31.42
C THR A 37 -6.54 -14.62 -30.92
N MET A 38 -5.57 -13.74 -31.20
CA MET A 38 -5.61 -12.35 -30.68
C MET A 38 -5.93 -11.31 -31.77
N PHE A 39 -5.53 -11.57 -33.03
CA PHE A 39 -5.58 -10.55 -34.09
C PHE A 39 -6.04 -11.05 -35.48
N GLY A 40 -6.37 -12.35 -35.63
CA GLY A 40 -6.93 -12.89 -36.88
C GLY A 40 -5.98 -12.95 -38.09
N PHE A 41 -4.67 -12.78 -37.92
CA PHE A 41 -3.71 -12.83 -39.02
C PHE A 41 -3.24 -14.27 -39.32
N ASP A 42 -3.21 -14.65 -40.61
CA ASP A 42 -2.48 -15.82 -41.10
C ASP A 42 -0.96 -15.49 -41.14
N TYR A 43 -0.14 -16.45 -40.69
CA TYR A 43 1.27 -16.24 -40.30
C TYR A 43 2.26 -16.03 -41.47
N ASP A 44 1.84 -16.24 -42.71
CA ASP A 44 2.75 -16.24 -43.86
C ASP A 44 3.18 -14.83 -44.32
N GLU A 45 2.65 -13.77 -43.70
CA GLU A 45 2.94 -12.36 -44.06
C GLU A 45 3.13 -11.44 -42.83
N LEU A 46 3.72 -11.91 -41.72
CA LEU A 46 4.16 -10.98 -40.66
C LEU A 46 5.34 -10.15 -41.18
N LEU A 47 5.11 -8.85 -41.34
CA LEU A 47 6.13 -7.88 -41.74
C LEU A 47 7.32 -7.92 -40.75
N PRO A 48 8.56 -7.66 -41.22
CA PRO A 48 9.76 -7.66 -40.37
C PRO A 48 9.75 -6.60 -39.26
N SER A 49 8.79 -5.68 -39.30
CA SER A 49 8.52 -4.66 -38.29
C SER A 49 7.03 -4.35 -38.27
N GLY A 50 6.52 -3.85 -37.15
CA GLY A 50 5.10 -3.54 -37.03
C GLY A 50 4.79 -2.62 -35.85
N THR A 51 3.65 -1.94 -35.94
CA THR A 51 3.15 -1.06 -34.88
C THR A 51 1.83 -1.60 -34.35
N ILE A 52 1.78 -1.87 -33.05
CA ILE A 52 0.58 -2.32 -32.34
C ILE A 52 0.07 -1.12 -31.55
N ILE A 53 -1.20 -0.75 -31.76
CA ILE A 53 -1.84 0.33 -31.02
C ILE A 53 -2.90 -0.30 -30.10
N LEU A 54 -2.76 -0.06 -28.80
CA LEU A 54 -3.67 -0.53 -27.75
C LEU A 54 -4.45 0.66 -27.23
N HIS A 55 -5.74 0.49 -26.97
CA HIS A 55 -6.51 1.49 -26.25
C HIS A 55 -6.17 1.43 -24.75
N GLU A 56 -6.08 2.56 -24.05
CA GLU A 56 -5.72 2.61 -22.61
C GLU A 56 -6.56 1.66 -21.73
N ALA A 57 -7.85 1.51 -22.06
CA ALA A 57 -8.78 0.61 -21.37
C ALA A 57 -8.34 -0.87 -21.37
N VAL A 58 -7.48 -1.30 -22.30
CA VAL A 58 -6.99 -2.68 -22.38
C VAL A 58 -5.57 -2.85 -21.83
N THR A 59 -4.86 -1.77 -21.49
CA THR A 59 -3.50 -1.82 -20.93
C THR A 59 -3.40 -2.69 -19.66
N PRO A 60 -4.34 -2.63 -18.69
CA PRO A 60 -4.31 -3.53 -17.53
C PRO A 60 -4.47 -5.02 -17.87
N LEU A 61 -4.97 -5.35 -19.07
CA LEU A 61 -5.20 -6.70 -19.56
C LEU A 61 -4.01 -7.27 -20.34
N ILE A 62 -2.95 -6.50 -20.57
CA ILE A 62 -1.74 -6.97 -21.28
C ILE A 62 -1.18 -8.26 -20.66
N ARG A 63 -1.26 -8.40 -19.33
CA ARG A 63 -0.85 -9.62 -18.62
C ARG A 63 -1.55 -10.90 -19.10
N LEU A 64 -2.71 -10.78 -19.76
CA LEU A 64 -3.55 -11.86 -20.27
C LEU A 64 -3.41 -12.06 -21.78
N PHE A 65 -2.67 -11.21 -22.49
CA PHE A 65 -2.57 -11.23 -23.95
C PHE A 65 -1.71 -12.42 -24.40
N PRO A 66 -2.29 -13.52 -24.92
CA PRO A 66 -1.53 -14.73 -25.23
C PRO A 66 -0.35 -14.45 -26.18
N GLY A 67 0.85 -14.89 -25.82
CA GLY A 67 2.04 -14.73 -26.66
C GLY A 67 2.68 -13.34 -26.64
N ILE A 68 2.20 -12.39 -25.82
CA ILE A 68 2.88 -11.10 -25.63
C ILE A 68 4.32 -11.30 -25.12
N GLY A 69 4.54 -12.28 -24.23
CA GLY A 69 5.89 -12.65 -23.79
C GLY A 69 6.80 -13.03 -24.96
N SER A 70 6.32 -13.87 -25.89
CA SER A 70 7.08 -14.26 -27.08
C SER A 70 7.41 -13.06 -27.98
N LEU A 71 6.48 -12.10 -28.10
CA LEU A 71 6.70 -10.86 -28.86
C LEU A 71 7.79 -9.98 -28.23
N LEU A 72 7.83 -9.89 -26.90
CA LEU A 72 8.76 -9.03 -26.17
C LEU A 72 10.17 -9.63 -26.03
N HIS A 73 10.23 -10.95 -25.83
CA HIS A 73 11.47 -11.65 -25.48
C HIS A 73 12.23 -12.21 -26.70
N ASP A 74 11.58 -12.45 -27.83
CA ASP A 74 12.25 -12.88 -29.07
C ASP A 74 12.92 -11.70 -29.79
N MET A 75 14.23 -11.81 -30.03
CA MET A 75 15.02 -10.80 -30.73
C MET A 75 14.56 -10.56 -32.16
N LYS A 76 13.93 -11.56 -32.82
CA LYS A 76 13.36 -11.40 -34.16
C LYS A 76 12.22 -10.37 -34.20
N ASN A 77 11.57 -10.15 -33.06
CA ASN A 77 10.44 -9.23 -32.92
C ASN A 77 10.87 -7.87 -32.35
N ALA A 78 12.17 -7.57 -32.27
CA ALA A 78 12.67 -6.31 -31.70
C ALA A 78 12.17 -5.06 -32.45
N ALA A 79 11.86 -5.19 -33.74
CA ALA A 79 11.35 -4.10 -34.57
C ALA A 79 9.85 -3.81 -34.38
N TYR A 80 9.15 -4.56 -33.51
CA TYR A 80 7.77 -4.26 -33.15
C TYR A 80 7.71 -3.17 -32.08
N SER A 81 6.97 -2.11 -32.39
CA SER A 81 6.65 -1.02 -31.46
C SER A 81 5.21 -1.16 -30.96
N ILE A 82 5.00 -0.96 -29.67
CA ILE A 82 3.69 -1.02 -29.04
C ILE A 82 3.39 0.37 -28.50
N TRP A 83 2.20 0.88 -28.80
CA TRP A 83 1.76 2.20 -28.41
C TRP A 83 0.42 2.08 -27.72
N GLU A 84 0.25 2.82 -26.63
CA GLU A 84 -1.03 3.07 -26.00
C GLU A 84 -1.62 4.35 -26.58
N LEU A 85 -2.87 4.27 -27.00
CA LEU A 85 -3.73 5.38 -27.32
C LEU A 85 -4.68 5.60 -26.14
N GLY A 86 -4.55 6.74 -25.48
CA GLY A 86 -5.41 7.11 -24.35
C GLY A 86 -5.95 8.53 -24.49
N GLU A 87 -7.05 8.80 -23.78
CA GLU A 87 -7.56 10.14 -23.59
C GLU A 87 -7.19 10.58 -22.18
N ALA A 88 -6.54 11.74 -22.04
CA ALA A 88 -6.21 12.26 -20.72
C ALA A 88 -7.50 12.58 -19.95
N MET A 89 -7.97 11.65 -19.13
CA MET A 89 -9.12 11.82 -18.23
C MET A 89 -8.68 12.30 -16.83
N GLN A 90 -7.39 12.18 -16.52
CA GLN A 90 -6.77 12.58 -15.27
C GLN A 90 -5.65 13.61 -15.54
N VAL A 91 -5.42 14.51 -14.57
CA VAL A 91 -4.38 15.55 -14.67
C VAL A 91 -2.98 14.94 -14.82
N HIS A 92 -2.77 13.77 -14.18
CA HIS A 92 -1.54 12.98 -14.30
C HIS A 92 -1.81 11.67 -15.04
N PRO A 93 -0.92 11.24 -15.95
CA PRO A 93 -1.06 9.97 -16.64
C PRO A 93 -0.90 8.79 -15.65
N PRO A 94 -1.63 7.67 -15.85
CA PRO A 94 -1.50 6.47 -15.01
C PRO A 94 -0.11 5.83 -15.09
N MET A 95 0.67 6.14 -16.14
CA MET A 95 2.08 5.81 -16.28
C MET A 95 2.90 7.11 -16.35
N PRO A 96 3.47 7.57 -15.20
CA PRO A 96 4.10 8.88 -15.11
C PRO A 96 5.55 8.92 -15.63
N SER A 97 6.13 7.81 -16.10
CA SER A 97 7.60 7.74 -16.27
C SER A 97 8.14 8.52 -17.47
N ILE A 98 7.28 9.01 -18.37
CA ILE A 98 7.69 9.75 -19.57
C ILE A 98 7.24 11.23 -19.55
N ASP A 99 6.20 11.61 -18.80
CA ASP A 99 5.68 12.98 -18.85
C ASP A 99 5.02 13.39 -17.52
N GLU A 100 5.76 14.13 -16.69
CA GLU A 100 5.22 14.82 -15.49
C GLU A 100 4.34 16.04 -15.86
N GLN A 101 4.25 16.37 -17.15
CA GLN A 101 3.47 17.50 -17.61
C GLN A 101 1.97 17.27 -17.42
N SER A 102 1.34 18.20 -16.68
CA SER A 102 -0.11 18.23 -16.46
C SER A 102 -0.85 18.14 -17.79
N SER A 103 -1.67 17.11 -17.93
CA SER A 103 -2.49 16.89 -19.12
C SER A 103 -3.76 17.72 -19.03
N LYS A 104 -4.22 18.30 -20.15
CA LYS A 104 -5.57 18.86 -20.19
C LYS A 104 -6.58 17.72 -20.38
N PRO A 105 -7.71 17.71 -19.65
CA PRO A 105 -8.78 16.77 -19.89
C PRO A 105 -9.21 16.74 -21.37
N GLY A 106 -9.34 15.54 -21.95
CA GLY A 106 -9.73 15.34 -23.34
C GLY A 106 -8.58 15.40 -24.37
N GLN A 107 -7.33 15.56 -23.92
CA GLN A 107 -6.18 15.49 -24.80
C GLN A 107 -5.85 14.04 -25.16
N ILE A 108 -5.88 13.72 -26.45
CA ILE A 108 -5.43 12.42 -26.95
C ILE A 108 -3.90 12.31 -26.77
N ARG A 109 -3.45 11.20 -26.19
CA ARG A 109 -2.04 10.90 -25.95
C ARG A 109 -1.67 9.56 -26.57
N PHE A 110 -0.44 9.52 -27.07
CA PHE A 110 0.21 8.29 -27.52
C PHE A 110 1.41 8.02 -26.61
N THR A 111 1.34 6.95 -25.82
CA THR A 111 2.43 6.53 -24.93
C THR A 111 3.10 5.31 -25.53
N ARG A 112 4.42 5.33 -25.69
CA ARG A 112 5.13 4.14 -26.16
C ARG A 112 5.24 3.12 -25.03
N LEU A 113 4.75 1.91 -25.27
CA LEU A 113 4.91 0.78 -24.38
C LEU A 113 6.09 -0.10 -24.84
N PHE A 114 6.74 -0.72 -23.87
CA PHE A 114 7.86 -1.63 -24.00
C PHE A 114 9.02 -1.09 -24.87
N PRO A 115 9.57 0.10 -24.56
CA PRO A 115 10.50 0.78 -25.46
C PRO A 115 11.85 0.07 -25.57
N HIS A 116 12.52 -0.21 -24.44
CA HIS A 116 13.82 -0.87 -24.38
C HIS A 116 14.13 -1.34 -22.95
N GLY A 117 15.27 -1.98 -22.72
CA GLY A 117 15.72 -2.37 -21.38
C GLY A 117 15.01 -3.56 -20.74
N SER A 118 15.55 -4.00 -19.61
CA SER A 118 15.09 -5.17 -18.85
C SER A 118 15.07 -4.92 -17.35
N ALA A 119 14.04 -5.41 -16.66
CA ALA A 119 13.98 -5.49 -15.22
C ALA A 119 13.99 -6.96 -14.77
N VAL A 120 14.85 -7.31 -13.80
CA VAL A 120 15.07 -8.70 -13.35
C VAL A 120 14.87 -8.80 -11.84
N LEU A 121 13.78 -9.43 -11.40
CA LEU A 121 13.58 -9.78 -10.00
C LEU A 121 14.48 -10.95 -9.60
N LEU A 122 15.29 -10.74 -8.57
CA LEU A 122 16.11 -11.78 -7.96
C LEU A 122 15.36 -12.39 -6.78
N THR A 123 15.04 -13.68 -6.88
CA THR A 123 14.29 -14.36 -5.83
C THR A 123 15.19 -14.78 -4.66
N PRO A 124 14.66 -14.80 -3.42
CA PRO A 124 15.39 -15.30 -2.26
C PRO A 124 15.79 -16.78 -2.41
N SER A 125 14.96 -17.62 -3.05
CA SER A 125 15.35 -19.02 -3.30
C SER A 125 16.56 -19.12 -4.23
N PHE A 126 16.72 -18.25 -5.23
CA PHE A 126 17.90 -18.25 -6.09
C PHE A 126 19.19 -17.95 -5.32
N PHE A 127 19.19 -16.94 -4.43
CA PHE A 127 20.34 -16.65 -3.56
C PHE A 127 20.65 -17.81 -2.61
N LEU A 128 19.61 -18.51 -2.15
CA LEU A 128 19.73 -19.66 -1.26
C LEU A 128 20.29 -20.89 -1.98
N THR A 129 19.76 -21.23 -3.16
CA THR A 129 20.04 -22.49 -3.84
C THR A 129 21.22 -22.42 -4.80
N GLN A 130 21.53 -21.24 -5.36
CA GLN A 130 22.55 -21.05 -6.39
C GLN A 130 23.54 -19.91 -6.06
N PRO A 131 24.25 -19.97 -4.91
CA PRO A 131 25.08 -18.86 -4.44
C PRO A 131 26.23 -18.48 -5.38
N LEU A 132 26.85 -19.47 -6.03
CA LEU A 132 27.90 -19.26 -7.04
C LEU A 132 27.38 -18.47 -8.26
N GLN A 133 26.17 -18.81 -8.73
CA GLN A 133 25.59 -18.13 -9.88
C GLN A 133 25.07 -16.74 -9.50
N ALA A 134 24.51 -16.58 -8.30
CA ALA A 134 24.14 -15.26 -7.77
C ALA A 134 25.36 -14.32 -7.71
N THR A 135 26.49 -14.80 -7.20
CA THR A 135 27.75 -14.04 -7.15
C THR A 135 28.24 -13.65 -8.54
N ARG A 136 28.18 -14.60 -9.50
CA ARG A 136 28.52 -14.33 -10.91
C ARG A 136 27.63 -13.25 -11.52
N LEU A 137 26.32 -13.34 -11.31
CA LEU A 137 25.37 -12.35 -11.81
C LEU A 137 25.70 -10.96 -11.26
N LEU A 138 25.86 -10.86 -9.93
CA LEU A 138 26.18 -9.60 -9.26
C LEU A 138 27.52 -9.02 -9.74
N SER A 139 28.54 -9.87 -9.89
CA SER A 139 29.86 -9.48 -10.43
C SER A 139 29.79 -9.00 -11.87
N TRP A 140 28.95 -9.63 -12.70
CA TRP A 140 28.70 -9.19 -14.07
C TRP A 140 27.96 -7.85 -14.09
N TYR A 141 26.96 -7.69 -13.22
CA TYR A 141 26.15 -6.49 -13.11
C TYR A 141 26.99 -5.29 -12.66
N SER A 142 27.81 -5.45 -11.61
CA SER A 142 28.64 -4.37 -11.08
C SER A 142 29.65 -3.83 -12.08
N LYS A 143 30.16 -4.68 -12.98
CA LYS A 143 31.06 -4.27 -14.07
C LYS A 143 30.36 -3.51 -15.19
N ARG A 144 29.04 -3.72 -15.37
CA ARG A 144 28.29 -3.19 -16.51
C ARG A 144 27.38 -2.01 -16.18
N ILE A 145 27.00 -1.82 -14.91
CA ILE A 145 26.04 -0.78 -14.53
C ILE A 145 26.46 0.63 -14.96
N ALA A 146 27.77 0.94 -14.94
CA ALA A 146 28.30 2.23 -15.37
C ALA A 146 28.48 2.35 -16.90
N THR A 147 28.19 1.30 -17.68
CA THR A 147 28.39 1.29 -19.14
C THR A 147 27.25 2.04 -19.83
N PRO A 148 27.54 3.03 -20.69
CA PRO A 148 26.52 3.67 -21.52
C PRO A 148 25.76 2.63 -22.37
N MET A 149 24.44 2.76 -22.47
CA MET A 149 23.53 1.78 -23.14
C MET A 149 23.28 0.47 -22.38
N PHE A 150 23.75 0.33 -21.13
CA PHE A 150 23.34 -0.80 -20.29
C PHE A 150 22.00 -0.53 -19.62
N HIS A 151 20.94 -1.15 -20.15
CA HIS A 151 19.56 -0.92 -19.71
C HIS A 151 18.99 -2.10 -18.90
N VAL A 152 19.77 -2.66 -17.97
CA VAL A 152 19.28 -3.72 -17.06
C VAL A 152 19.20 -3.19 -15.64
N LYS A 153 18.06 -3.40 -14.99
CA LYS A 153 17.88 -3.10 -13.56
C LYS A 153 17.55 -4.38 -12.80
N LEU A 154 18.22 -4.55 -11.67
CA LEU A 154 17.94 -5.66 -10.74
C LEU A 154 16.89 -5.20 -9.74
N VAL A 155 15.90 -6.04 -9.49
CA VAL A 155 14.84 -5.82 -8.51
C VAL A 155 15.07 -6.76 -7.34
N VAL A 156 15.10 -6.21 -6.12
CA VAL A 156 15.44 -6.94 -4.89
C VAL A 156 14.53 -6.48 -3.74
N SER A 157 14.39 -7.30 -2.69
CA SER A 157 13.71 -6.86 -1.47
C SER A 157 14.40 -5.65 -0.85
N GLU A 158 13.66 -4.76 -0.19
CA GLU A 158 14.24 -3.64 0.57
C GLU A 158 15.35 -4.10 1.54
N SER A 159 15.08 -5.14 2.32
CA SER A 159 16.02 -5.71 3.29
C SER A 159 17.01 -6.72 2.67
N ILE A 160 17.47 -6.52 1.43
CA ILE A 160 18.37 -7.46 0.73
C ILE A 160 19.71 -7.64 1.45
N VAL A 161 20.25 -6.57 2.03
CA VAL A 161 21.52 -6.61 2.77
C VAL A 161 21.39 -7.52 3.99
N ASP A 162 20.37 -7.29 4.83
CA ASP A 162 20.08 -8.09 6.00
C ASP A 162 19.82 -9.56 5.61
N PHE A 163 19.04 -9.78 4.54
CA PHE A 163 18.76 -11.12 4.05
C PHE A 163 20.04 -11.89 3.67
N LEU A 164 20.95 -11.26 2.90
CA LEU A 164 22.20 -11.90 2.48
C LEU A 164 23.18 -12.08 3.64
N GLN A 165 23.21 -11.12 4.57
CA GLN A 165 24.00 -11.20 5.78
C GLN A 165 23.55 -12.36 6.65
N ASP A 166 22.26 -12.45 6.98
CA ASP A 166 21.69 -13.55 7.75
C ASP A 166 21.94 -14.89 7.07
N LEU A 167 21.74 -14.96 5.74
CA LEU A 167 21.95 -16.17 4.97
C LEU A 167 23.42 -16.62 4.99
N ALA A 168 24.37 -15.70 4.86
CA ALA A 168 25.80 -16.00 4.92
C ALA A 168 26.22 -16.51 6.31
N HIS A 169 25.75 -15.87 7.38
CA HIS A 169 26.03 -16.27 8.76
C HIS A 169 25.42 -17.64 9.10
N GLU A 170 24.13 -17.82 8.78
CA GLU A 170 23.38 -19.05 9.03
C GLU A 170 24.06 -20.26 8.36
N LYS A 171 24.39 -20.15 7.07
CA LYS A 171 24.98 -21.26 6.30
C LYS A 171 26.43 -21.55 6.69
N THR A 172 27.20 -20.53 7.05
CA THR A 172 28.56 -20.73 7.59
C THR A 172 28.50 -21.47 8.92
N SER A 173 27.60 -21.07 9.83
CA SER A 173 27.40 -21.72 11.13
C SER A 173 26.91 -23.18 10.99
N GLN A 174 26.05 -23.45 10.00
CA GLN A 174 25.61 -24.82 9.68
C GLN A 174 26.78 -25.70 9.22
N ARG A 175 27.68 -25.18 8.38
CA ARG A 175 28.89 -25.88 7.97
C ARG A 175 29.79 -26.15 9.17
N GLU A 176 30.10 -25.15 9.99
CA GLU A 176 30.93 -25.31 11.19
C GLU A 176 30.37 -26.36 12.13
N THR A 177 29.05 -26.38 12.33
CA THR A 177 28.37 -27.38 13.16
C THR A 177 28.50 -28.80 12.59
N LEU A 178 28.36 -28.95 11.26
CA LEU A 178 28.53 -30.25 10.58
C LEU A 178 29.94 -30.81 10.77
N PHE A 179 30.96 -29.96 10.67
CA PHE A 179 32.37 -30.35 10.81
C PHE A 179 32.85 -30.43 12.27
N SER A 180 32.16 -29.79 13.22
CA SER A 180 32.48 -29.86 14.66
C SER A 180 31.87 -31.09 15.34
N ARG A 181 30.71 -31.57 14.86
CA ARG A 181 30.00 -32.73 15.43
C ARG A 181 30.55 -34.08 14.95
N GLN A 182 31.82 -34.16 14.55
CA GLN A 182 32.44 -35.36 13.97
C GLN A 182 32.03 -36.64 14.69
N PRO A 183 31.17 -37.48 14.08
CA PRO A 183 30.99 -38.84 14.55
C PRO A 183 32.32 -39.57 14.36
N ARG A 184 32.75 -40.39 15.33
CA ARG A 184 34.04 -41.14 15.32
C ARG A 184 34.26 -42.04 14.08
N HIS A 185 33.31 -42.13 13.16
CA HIS A 185 33.31 -43.00 11.99
C HIS A 185 32.96 -42.30 10.65
N SER A 186 32.81 -40.98 10.60
CA SER A 186 32.52 -40.27 9.34
C SER A 186 33.81 -39.83 8.64
N SER A 187 34.01 -40.23 7.38
CA SER A 187 35.13 -39.74 6.57
C SER A 187 34.94 -38.27 6.17
N SER A 188 36.05 -37.55 5.96
CA SER A 188 36.01 -36.16 5.48
C SER A 188 35.26 -36.03 4.15
N GLU A 189 35.37 -37.03 3.26
CA GLU A 189 34.66 -37.06 1.98
C GLU A 189 33.14 -37.20 2.15
N ALA A 190 32.69 -38.00 3.12
CA ALA A 190 31.26 -38.14 3.41
C ALA A 190 30.65 -36.83 3.95
N LEU A 191 31.41 -36.10 4.77
CA LEU A 191 30.99 -34.79 5.27
C LEU A 191 30.93 -33.74 4.15
N GLU A 192 31.90 -33.73 3.23
CA GLU A 192 31.85 -32.82 2.07
C GLU A 192 30.73 -33.19 1.09
N LEU A 193 30.44 -34.47 0.90
CA LEU A 193 29.29 -34.90 0.11
C LEU A 193 27.97 -34.42 0.74
N GLN A 194 27.84 -34.51 2.06
CA GLN A 194 26.70 -33.99 2.80
C GLN A 194 26.61 -32.46 2.70
N ALA A 195 27.74 -31.75 2.83
CA ALA A 195 27.81 -30.30 2.67
C ALA A 195 27.37 -29.87 1.26
N LYS A 196 27.77 -30.63 0.23
CA LYS A 196 27.36 -30.42 -1.16
C LYS A 196 25.85 -30.59 -1.35
N GLN A 197 25.25 -31.63 -0.78
CA GLN A 197 23.80 -31.87 -0.86
C GLN A 197 22.98 -30.76 -0.18
N GLN A 198 23.51 -30.17 0.89
CA GLN A 198 22.89 -29.08 1.65
C GLN A 198 23.24 -27.68 1.11
N GLY A 199 24.18 -27.58 0.17
CA GLY A 199 24.63 -26.31 -0.39
C GLY A 199 25.43 -25.43 0.57
N ILE A 200 26.18 -26.06 1.48
CA ILE A 200 27.03 -25.45 2.52
C ILE A 200 28.50 -25.87 2.34
N THR A 201 28.92 -26.08 1.10
CA THR A 201 30.35 -26.27 0.81
C THR A 201 31.14 -25.00 1.15
N GLN A 202 32.47 -25.10 1.28
CA GLN A 202 33.30 -23.92 1.51
C GLN A 202 33.12 -22.87 0.39
N GLU A 203 33.01 -23.33 -0.86
CA GLU A 203 32.76 -22.48 -2.02
C GLU A 203 31.39 -21.79 -1.94
N ASP A 204 30.34 -22.53 -1.56
CA ASP A 204 29.00 -21.96 -1.39
C ASP A 204 28.94 -20.91 -0.28
N CYS A 205 29.64 -21.12 0.83
CA CYS A 205 29.74 -20.15 1.93
C CYS A 205 30.55 -18.92 1.52
N ALA A 206 31.65 -19.11 0.79
CA ALA A 206 32.46 -18.01 0.26
C ALA A 206 31.67 -17.16 -0.73
N ALA A 207 30.96 -17.79 -1.67
CA ALA A 207 30.11 -17.13 -2.65
C ALA A 207 29.03 -16.26 -1.99
N ARG A 208 28.38 -16.73 -0.91
CA ARG A 208 27.38 -15.89 -0.20
C ARG A 208 27.98 -14.63 0.43
N ARG A 209 29.18 -14.74 1.01
CA ARG A 209 29.90 -13.57 1.55
C ARG A 209 30.35 -12.62 0.44
N GLU A 210 30.82 -13.16 -0.68
CA GLU A 210 31.21 -12.38 -1.85
C GLU A 210 30.00 -11.64 -2.47
N ALA A 211 28.86 -12.33 -2.63
CA ALA A 211 27.61 -11.71 -3.07
C ALA A 211 27.19 -10.55 -2.17
N LEU A 212 27.25 -10.71 -0.84
CA LEU A 212 26.99 -9.63 0.12
C LEU A 212 27.95 -8.45 -0.08
N SER A 213 29.26 -8.72 -0.22
CA SER A 213 30.27 -7.68 -0.47
C SER A 213 29.95 -6.89 -1.73
N ILE A 214 29.63 -7.57 -2.85
CA ILE A 214 29.32 -6.90 -4.11
C ILE A 214 28.07 -6.02 -3.97
N VAL A 215 27.04 -6.49 -3.26
CA VAL A 215 25.82 -5.69 -3.02
C VAL A 215 26.12 -4.46 -2.17
N LEU A 216 26.91 -4.60 -1.10
CA LEU A 216 27.33 -3.47 -0.27
C LEU A 216 28.16 -2.45 -1.06
N ASP A 217 29.08 -2.92 -1.91
CA ASP A 217 29.91 -2.05 -2.76
C ASP A 217 29.06 -1.30 -3.80
N LEU A 218 28.08 -1.98 -4.41
CA LEU A 218 27.12 -1.37 -5.34
C LEU A 218 26.31 -0.25 -4.66
N ILE A 219 25.78 -0.52 -3.46
CA ILE A 219 25.00 0.47 -2.69
C ILE A 219 25.90 1.63 -2.22
N GLY A 220 27.10 1.33 -1.74
CA GLY A 220 28.05 2.33 -1.26
C GLY A 220 28.53 3.27 -2.37
N SER A 221 28.82 2.72 -3.55
CA SER A 221 29.24 3.51 -4.72
C SER A 221 28.15 4.47 -5.20
N ALA A 222 26.88 4.06 -5.11
CA ALA A 222 25.74 4.89 -5.48
C ALA A 222 25.50 6.07 -4.50
N LYS A 223 25.78 5.89 -3.20
CA LYS A 223 25.64 6.97 -2.19
C LYS A 223 26.73 8.04 -2.27
N GLY A 224 27.90 7.71 -2.83
CA GLY A 224 29.05 8.62 -2.94
C GLY A 224 29.05 9.51 -4.18
N GLN A 225 28.23 9.18 -5.18
CA GLN A 225 28.03 9.97 -6.39
C GLN A 225 26.62 10.58 -6.31
N LEU A 226 26.47 11.89 -6.56
CA LEU A 226 25.16 12.53 -6.74
C LEU A 226 24.53 11.98 -8.04
N MET A 227 24.12 10.72 -7.99
CA MET A 227 23.53 9.99 -9.10
C MET A 227 22.06 10.44 -9.23
N ASP A 228 21.63 10.74 -10.46
CA ASP A 228 20.20 10.84 -10.78
C ASP A 228 19.50 9.54 -10.36
N GLU A 229 18.20 9.59 -10.01
CA GLU A 229 17.37 8.41 -9.69
C GLU A 229 17.47 7.29 -10.75
N VAL A 230 17.81 7.65 -11.99
CA VAL A 230 18.06 6.75 -13.13
C VAL A 230 19.27 5.81 -12.90
N GLN A 231 20.20 6.15 -12.02
CA GLN A 231 21.45 5.42 -11.79
C GLN A 231 21.48 4.54 -10.53
N GLU A 232 20.40 4.46 -9.75
CA GLU A 232 20.35 3.53 -8.61
C GLU A 232 20.59 2.07 -9.04
N PRO A 233 21.40 1.29 -8.32
CA PRO A 233 21.77 -0.08 -8.72
C PRO A 233 20.64 -1.09 -8.60
N PHE A 234 19.65 -0.79 -7.77
CA PHE A 234 18.56 -1.69 -7.47
C PHE A 234 17.23 -0.96 -7.47
N ILE A 235 16.19 -1.67 -7.86
CA ILE A 235 14.80 -1.29 -7.60
C ILE A 235 14.36 -2.08 -6.39
N TYR A 236 13.96 -1.38 -5.32
CA TYR A 236 13.58 -2.03 -4.07
C TYR A 236 12.08 -2.35 -4.05
N VAL A 237 11.76 -3.58 -3.68
CA VAL A 237 10.39 -3.97 -3.34
C VAL A 237 10.00 -3.34 -2.01
N ASN A 238 8.75 -2.92 -1.87
CA ASN A 238 8.23 -2.28 -0.66
C ASN A 238 8.52 -3.10 0.62
N ASP A 239 8.94 -2.43 1.69
CA ASP A 239 9.33 -3.00 2.99
C ASP A 239 8.20 -3.73 3.73
N CYS A 240 6.94 -3.50 3.35
CA CYS A 240 5.81 -4.26 3.85
C CYS A 240 5.78 -5.73 3.39
N ILE A 241 6.58 -6.12 2.38
CA ILE A 241 6.72 -7.52 1.94
C ILE A 241 7.97 -8.12 2.60
N ASP A 242 7.84 -9.32 3.18
CA ASP A 242 8.98 -10.01 3.77
C ASP A 242 9.95 -10.52 2.69
N ALA A 243 11.26 -10.38 2.90
CA ALA A 243 12.27 -10.82 1.95
C ALA A 243 12.25 -12.35 1.71
N ASN A 244 11.71 -13.14 2.64
CA ASN A 244 11.54 -14.58 2.47
C ASN A 244 10.23 -14.93 1.75
N ASP A 245 9.32 -13.97 1.54
CA ASP A 245 8.04 -14.17 0.88
C ASP A 245 8.16 -14.07 -0.65
N GLU A 246 8.81 -15.06 -1.25
CA GLU A 246 9.07 -15.09 -2.70
C GLU A 246 7.81 -14.93 -3.56
N GLN A 247 6.70 -15.55 -3.16
CA GLN A 247 5.44 -15.46 -3.90
C GLN A 247 4.90 -14.03 -3.88
N SER A 248 4.95 -13.35 -2.73
CA SER A 248 4.57 -11.93 -2.65
C SER A 248 5.51 -11.03 -3.45
N LEU A 249 6.82 -11.26 -3.41
CA LEU A 249 7.80 -10.52 -4.23
C LEU A 249 7.51 -10.69 -5.73
N GLY A 250 7.25 -11.93 -6.17
CA GLY A 250 6.93 -12.24 -7.57
C GLY A 250 5.62 -11.62 -8.03
N ASN A 251 4.57 -11.67 -7.22
CA ASN A 251 3.28 -11.06 -7.54
C ASN A 251 3.34 -9.52 -7.53
N TRP A 252 4.07 -8.93 -6.57
CA TRP A 252 4.32 -7.49 -6.54
C TRP A 252 5.07 -7.05 -7.79
N PHE A 253 6.11 -7.77 -8.19
CA PHE A 253 6.85 -7.46 -9.42
C PHE A 253 5.96 -7.60 -10.66
N GLY A 254 5.07 -8.59 -10.67
CA GLY A 254 3.99 -8.73 -11.63
C GLY A 254 3.14 -7.48 -11.78
N TYR A 255 2.60 -6.99 -10.68
CA TYR A 255 1.80 -5.75 -10.66
C TYR A 255 2.63 -4.52 -11.04
N TRP A 256 3.80 -4.35 -10.43
CA TRP A 256 4.73 -3.24 -10.66
C TRP A 256 5.15 -3.14 -12.13
N SER A 257 5.39 -4.26 -12.80
CA SER A 257 5.76 -4.28 -14.22
C SER A 257 4.69 -3.65 -15.12
N LEU A 258 3.40 -3.77 -14.77
CA LEU A 258 2.30 -3.13 -15.51
C LEU A 258 2.28 -1.61 -15.34
N THR A 259 2.92 -1.09 -14.29
CA THR A 259 3.08 0.37 -14.05
C THR A 259 4.34 0.93 -14.71
N LYS A 260 5.18 0.07 -15.30
CA LYS A 260 6.48 0.41 -15.89
C LYS A 260 6.61 -0.08 -17.33
N LEU A 261 5.48 -0.29 -18.00
CA LEU A 261 5.46 -0.72 -19.40
C LEU A 261 6.10 0.33 -20.31
N ASP A 262 5.96 1.61 -19.97
CA ASP A 262 6.59 2.74 -20.63
C ASP A 262 8.10 2.86 -20.32
N SER A 263 8.62 2.19 -19.30
CA SER A 263 10.04 2.22 -18.94
C SER A 263 10.84 1.03 -19.45
N TYR A 264 10.27 -0.18 -19.45
CA TYR A 264 11.01 -1.42 -19.75
C TYR A 264 10.34 -2.27 -20.82
N ARG A 265 11.15 -2.89 -21.69
CA ARG A 265 10.69 -3.85 -22.69
C ARG A 265 10.54 -5.26 -22.13
N LYS A 266 11.49 -5.72 -21.31
CA LYS A 266 11.57 -7.11 -20.85
C LYS A 266 11.48 -7.19 -19.33
N PHE A 267 10.67 -8.12 -18.83
CA PHE A 267 10.53 -8.38 -17.40
C PHE A 267 10.84 -9.85 -17.11
N HIS A 268 11.63 -10.06 -16.07
CA HIS A 268 12.19 -11.36 -15.74
C HIS A 268 12.08 -11.65 -14.25
N ILE A 269 11.74 -12.89 -13.91
CA ILE A 269 11.91 -13.43 -12.55
C ILE A 269 12.96 -14.52 -12.63
N LEU A 270 14.09 -14.31 -11.95
CA LEU A 270 15.16 -15.29 -11.83
C LEU A 270 14.93 -16.14 -10.58
N GLY A 271 14.61 -17.41 -10.81
CA GLY A 271 14.11 -18.33 -9.81
C GLY A 271 14.95 -19.58 -9.59
N SER A 272 14.56 -20.35 -8.58
CA SER A 272 15.01 -21.73 -8.37
C SER A 272 14.16 -22.73 -9.17
N HIS A 273 14.73 -23.90 -9.42
CA HIS A 273 14.05 -25.01 -10.10
C HIS A 273 13.92 -26.23 -9.18
N GLU A 274 13.12 -27.22 -9.60
CA GLU A 274 12.74 -28.37 -8.76
C GLU A 274 13.93 -29.20 -8.28
N ASN A 275 15.04 -29.26 -9.03
CA ASN A 275 16.22 -30.01 -8.59
C ASN A 275 16.98 -29.32 -7.45
N ASP A 276 16.66 -28.07 -7.12
CA ASP A 276 17.28 -27.32 -6.03
C ASP A 276 16.67 -27.63 -4.65
N TYR A 277 15.69 -28.54 -4.58
CA TYR A 277 14.86 -28.76 -3.39
C TYR A 277 15.65 -29.14 -2.14
N SER A 278 16.79 -29.84 -2.27
CA SER A 278 17.63 -30.20 -1.12
C SER A 278 18.33 -28.99 -0.49
N ARG A 279 18.48 -27.89 -1.25
CA ARG A 279 19.17 -26.66 -0.86
C ARG A 279 18.21 -25.54 -0.47
N SER A 280 16.89 -25.72 -0.61
CA SER A 280 15.89 -24.67 -0.47
C SER A 280 15.38 -24.44 0.96
N SER A 281 16.03 -25.03 1.98
CA SER A 281 15.62 -24.89 3.39
C SER A 281 16.54 -23.97 4.16
N ARG A 282 15.98 -23.15 5.06
CA ARG A 282 16.73 -22.29 5.96
C ARG A 282 15.93 -22.00 7.24
N ASP A 283 16.59 -21.53 8.30
CA ASP A 283 15.90 -21.03 9.49
C ASP A 283 15.63 -19.53 9.33
N ILE A 284 14.38 -19.10 9.46
CA ILE A 284 13.99 -17.70 9.27
C ILE A 284 13.36 -17.13 10.53
N ARG A 285 13.52 -15.82 10.75
CA ARG A 285 12.71 -15.10 11.74
C ARG A 285 11.25 -15.13 11.28
N ILE A 286 10.33 -15.46 12.20
CA ILE A 286 8.90 -15.60 11.89
C ILE A 286 8.30 -14.22 11.59
N PRO A 287 7.85 -13.93 10.35
CA PRO A 287 7.28 -12.64 10.00
C PRO A 287 6.03 -12.30 10.82
N ARG A 288 5.84 -11.01 11.14
CA ARG A 288 4.65 -10.51 11.83
C ARG A 288 3.66 -9.97 10.81
N TYR A 289 2.70 -10.79 10.40
CA TYR A 289 1.66 -10.34 9.48
C TYR A 289 0.61 -9.43 10.15
N ALA A 290 0.18 -8.39 9.44
CA ALA A 290 -0.93 -7.52 9.86
C ALA A 290 -2.22 -8.32 10.07
N ALA A 291 -3.08 -7.89 11.01
CA ALA A 291 -4.24 -8.69 11.47
C ALA A 291 -5.24 -9.07 10.36
N ARG A 292 -5.35 -8.25 9.31
CA ARG A 292 -6.26 -8.46 8.17
C ARG A 292 -5.66 -9.28 7.03
N THR A 293 -4.37 -9.62 7.10
CA THR A 293 -3.66 -10.37 6.05
C THR A 293 -4.23 -11.79 5.95
N THR A 294 -4.39 -12.27 4.71
CA THR A 294 -4.75 -13.64 4.40
C THR A 294 -3.71 -14.23 3.45
N GLY A 295 -3.59 -15.55 3.41
CA GLY A 295 -2.79 -16.26 2.40
C GLY A 295 -3.59 -16.63 1.16
N ASP A 296 -4.92 -16.52 1.20
CA ASP A 296 -5.82 -16.94 0.11
C ASP A 296 -6.11 -15.76 -0.83
N PRO A 297 -5.74 -15.84 -2.12
CA PRO A 297 -5.99 -14.77 -3.07
C PRO A 297 -7.47 -14.59 -3.41
N GLU A 298 -8.31 -15.64 -3.39
CA GLU A 298 -9.76 -15.48 -3.61
C GLU A 298 -10.42 -14.77 -2.43
N LEU A 299 -10.05 -15.13 -1.20
CA LEU A 299 -10.55 -14.43 -0.02
C LEU A 299 -10.10 -12.96 0.01
N ALA A 300 -8.86 -12.69 -0.40
CA ALA A 300 -8.36 -11.33 -0.54
C ALA A 300 -9.14 -10.55 -1.61
N LEU A 301 -9.44 -11.19 -2.74
CA LEU A 301 -10.22 -10.61 -3.83
C LEU A 301 -11.68 -10.39 -3.46
N ALA A 302 -12.30 -11.27 -2.66
CA ALA A 302 -13.65 -11.09 -2.14
C ALA A 302 -13.68 -9.88 -1.21
N ARG A 303 -12.74 -9.79 -0.25
CA ARG A 303 -12.59 -8.62 0.63
C ARG A 303 -12.28 -7.34 -0.15
N ALA A 304 -11.42 -7.42 -1.16
CA ALA A 304 -11.11 -6.29 -2.04
C ALA A 304 -12.28 -5.93 -2.95
N GLY A 305 -13.10 -6.90 -3.36
CA GLY A 305 -14.32 -6.73 -4.14
C GLY A 305 -15.43 -6.08 -3.31
N GLU A 306 -15.57 -6.45 -2.04
CA GLU A 306 -16.39 -5.72 -1.06
C GLU A 306 -15.88 -4.28 -0.90
N THR A 307 -14.56 -4.09 -0.86
CA THR A 307 -13.92 -2.76 -0.79
C THR A 307 -14.06 -1.97 -2.11
N GLN A 308 -14.02 -2.62 -3.28
CA GLN A 308 -14.12 -2.00 -4.60
C GLN A 308 -15.57 -1.76 -5.03
N ALA A 309 -16.51 -2.63 -4.67
CA ALA A 309 -17.94 -2.38 -4.80
C ALA A 309 -18.37 -1.23 -3.89
N ALA A 310 -17.71 -1.06 -2.74
CA ALA A 310 -17.81 0.16 -1.94
C ALA A 310 -17.16 1.39 -2.63
N ALA A 311 -16.21 1.21 -3.56
CA ALA A 311 -15.48 2.28 -4.25
C ALA A 311 -15.97 2.65 -5.67
N GLN A 312 -16.75 1.80 -6.35
CA GLN A 312 -17.28 2.02 -7.72
C GLN A 312 -18.65 2.73 -7.76
N VAL A 313 -19.23 3.04 -6.61
CA VAL A 313 -20.22 4.11 -6.48
C VAL A 313 -19.50 5.43 -6.79
N PRO A 314 -20.02 6.33 -7.66
CA PRO A 314 -19.33 7.56 -8.06
C PRO A 314 -18.86 8.35 -6.83
N PRO A 315 -17.76 9.13 -6.92
CA PRO A 315 -17.08 9.65 -5.75
C PRO A 315 -18.00 10.65 -5.05
N ALA A 316 -18.74 10.20 -4.06
CA ALA A 316 -18.71 10.94 -2.83
C ALA A 316 -17.31 10.70 -2.23
N GLN A 317 -16.70 11.75 -1.73
CA GLN A 317 -15.37 11.77 -1.13
C GLN A 317 -15.21 10.67 -0.07
N ASP A 318 -13.99 10.15 0.08
CA ASP A 318 -13.53 9.22 1.13
C ASP A 318 -14.51 8.98 2.29
N ASP A 319 -15.01 7.76 2.43
CA ASP A 319 -15.72 7.32 3.64
C ASP A 319 -15.47 5.82 3.87
N SER A 320 -14.24 5.50 4.28
CA SER A 320 -13.96 4.32 5.12
C SER A 320 -13.97 4.66 6.62
N GLY A 321 -14.27 5.91 7.00
CA GLY A 321 -15.17 6.13 8.12
C GLY A 321 -16.55 5.76 7.60
N ALA A 322 -17.25 4.82 8.22
CA ALA A 322 -18.54 4.40 7.73
C ALA A 322 -19.40 5.65 7.43
N ARG A 323 -19.84 5.82 6.17
CA ARG A 323 -20.56 7.02 5.71
C ARG A 323 -21.64 7.34 6.70
N SER A 324 -21.64 8.57 7.21
CA SER A 324 -22.73 9.04 8.04
C SER A 324 -24.03 8.76 7.29
N GLN A 325 -24.81 7.79 7.76
CA GLN A 325 -26.12 7.44 7.23
C GLN A 325 -27.12 8.57 7.49
N ILE A 326 -26.72 9.53 8.33
CA ILE A 326 -27.43 10.73 8.72
C ILE A 326 -27.03 11.93 7.85
N LEU A 327 -25.72 12.17 7.68
CA LEU A 327 -25.18 13.29 6.90
C LEU A 327 -24.74 12.80 5.52
N GLY A 328 -25.39 13.28 4.46
CA GLY A 328 -25.02 12.91 3.09
C GLY A 328 -23.58 13.28 2.70
N ARG A 329 -23.01 14.31 3.35
CA ARG A 329 -21.60 14.70 3.27
C ARG A 329 -21.14 15.21 4.65
N VAL A 330 -19.86 15.05 4.96
CA VAL A 330 -19.26 15.49 6.24
C VAL A 330 -18.64 16.89 6.09
N GLY A 331 -19.41 17.83 5.53
CA GLY A 331 -19.03 19.23 5.37
C GLY A 331 -19.67 20.13 6.43
N GLY A 332 -19.04 21.28 6.72
CA GLY A 332 -19.58 22.24 7.71
C GLY A 332 -20.99 22.74 7.39
N GLU A 333 -21.34 22.90 6.11
CA GLU A 333 -22.69 23.27 5.65
C GLU A 333 -23.72 22.16 5.91
N ASP A 334 -23.36 20.90 5.70
CA ASP A 334 -24.23 19.75 5.94
C ASP A 334 -24.53 19.60 7.44
N PHE A 335 -23.51 19.76 8.29
CA PHE A 335 -23.70 19.84 9.74
C PHE A 335 -24.62 21.01 10.11
N ALA A 336 -24.43 22.19 9.50
CA ALA A 336 -25.25 23.36 9.77
C ALA A 336 -26.73 23.12 9.44
N GLN A 337 -27.00 22.52 8.27
CA GLN A 337 -28.34 22.18 7.84
C GLN A 337 -28.98 21.13 8.76
N TYR A 338 -28.25 20.06 9.06
CA TYR A 338 -28.72 18.97 9.91
C TYR A 338 -29.00 19.47 11.33
N LEU A 339 -28.02 20.04 12.03
CA LEU A 339 -28.19 20.50 13.42
C LEU A 339 -29.24 21.62 13.55
N SER A 340 -29.38 22.49 12.54
CA SER A 340 -30.46 23.47 12.51
C SER A 340 -31.84 22.83 12.47
N SER A 341 -32.03 21.74 11.72
CA SER A 341 -33.31 21.02 11.70
C SER A 341 -33.70 20.49 13.09
N TYR A 342 -32.72 20.04 13.90
CA TYR A 342 -32.95 19.57 15.26
C TYR A 342 -33.27 20.69 16.26
N GLN A 343 -32.63 21.85 16.10
CA GLN A 343 -32.86 23.02 16.95
C GLN A 343 -34.35 23.42 16.97
N PHE A 344 -35.09 23.20 15.89
CA PHE A 344 -36.52 23.52 15.80
C PHE A 344 -37.45 22.35 16.15
N ALA A 345 -37.01 21.11 15.93
CA ALA A 345 -37.86 19.93 16.11
C ALA A 345 -37.80 19.30 17.52
N HIS A 346 -36.66 19.35 18.20
CA HIS A 346 -36.42 18.54 19.42
C HIS A 346 -35.98 19.32 20.66
N VAL A 347 -35.50 20.55 20.49
CA VAL A 347 -34.91 21.33 21.59
C VAL A 347 -35.99 21.93 22.49
N ARG A 348 -35.93 21.62 23.79
CA ARG A 348 -36.84 22.16 24.80
C ARG A 348 -36.49 23.61 25.14
N GLY A 349 -37.47 24.43 25.49
CA GLY A 349 -37.28 25.88 25.72
C GLY A 349 -36.25 26.28 26.80
N PHE A 350 -35.75 25.36 27.63
CA PHE A 350 -34.70 25.63 28.61
C PHE A 350 -33.26 25.40 28.06
N MET A 351 -33.11 24.77 26.90
CA MET A 351 -31.83 24.43 26.28
C MET A 351 -31.69 25.04 24.89
N LYS A 352 -30.45 25.15 24.40
CA LYS A 352 -30.16 25.65 23.06
C LYS A 352 -29.02 24.85 22.41
N LEU A 353 -29.24 24.34 21.21
CA LEU A 353 -28.21 23.71 20.38
C LEU A 353 -27.52 24.79 19.53
N TYR A 354 -26.20 24.74 19.48
CA TYR A 354 -25.41 25.48 18.51
C TYR A 354 -25.45 24.73 17.18
N SER A 355 -26.04 25.37 16.17
CA SER A 355 -26.32 24.73 14.89
C SER A 355 -25.07 24.44 14.05
N TYR A 356 -23.88 24.87 14.46
CA TYR A 356 -22.68 24.72 13.65
C TYR A 356 -21.71 23.74 14.32
N CYS A 357 -21.07 22.88 13.52
CA CYS A 357 -20.11 21.91 14.01
C CYS A 357 -18.80 22.60 14.42
N VAL A 358 -18.31 22.29 15.61
CA VAL A 358 -17.10 22.87 16.18
C VAL A 358 -15.91 21.94 15.96
N SER A 359 -14.88 22.42 15.29
CA SER A 359 -13.74 21.58 14.89
C SER A 359 -12.38 22.18 15.23
N TRP A 360 -12.30 23.49 15.35
CA TRP A 360 -11.04 24.22 15.51
C TRP A 360 -10.90 24.74 16.94
N PHE A 361 -9.88 24.23 17.65
CA PHE A 361 -9.76 24.39 19.11
C PHE A 361 -8.46 25.04 19.59
N ASN A 362 -7.45 25.19 18.71
CA ASN A 362 -6.21 25.90 18.99
C ASN A 362 -6.15 27.21 18.17
N ASP A 363 -4.99 27.65 17.67
CA ASP A 363 -4.87 28.77 16.71
C ASP A 363 -5.77 28.51 15.48
N SER A 364 -7.00 29.01 15.57
CA SER A 364 -8.11 28.47 14.78
C SER A 364 -8.02 28.89 13.32
N PHE A 365 -7.41 30.04 13.05
CA PHE A 365 -7.14 30.50 11.69
C PHE A 365 -6.00 29.69 11.07
N GLN A 366 -4.92 29.44 11.82
CA GLN A 366 -3.83 28.58 11.35
C GLN A 366 -4.30 27.15 11.07
N MET A 367 -5.13 26.57 11.94
CA MET A 367 -5.70 25.24 11.73
C MET A 367 -6.62 25.19 10.50
N ALA A 368 -7.51 26.16 10.35
CA ALA A 368 -8.43 26.22 9.21
C ALA A 368 -7.66 26.39 7.89
N ASP A 369 -6.69 27.31 7.85
CA ASP A 369 -5.85 27.56 6.67
C ASP A 369 -5.02 26.32 6.30
N HIS A 370 -4.42 25.65 7.29
CA HIS A 370 -3.59 24.46 7.06
C HIS A 370 -4.37 23.30 6.44
N PHE A 371 -5.66 23.16 6.78
CA PHE A 371 -6.54 22.13 6.21
C PHE A 371 -7.39 22.64 5.04
N GLY A 372 -7.10 23.82 4.48
CA GLY A 372 -7.79 24.37 3.32
C GLY A 372 -9.23 24.80 3.58
N ASP A 373 -9.65 24.98 4.83
CA ASP A 373 -10.95 25.55 5.22
C ASP A 373 -10.92 27.08 5.16
N THR A 374 -10.59 27.63 3.98
CA THR A 374 -10.46 29.08 3.73
C THR A 374 -11.75 29.86 3.89
N THR A 375 -12.89 29.16 4.04
CA THR A 375 -14.21 29.75 4.25
C THR A 375 -14.73 29.54 5.68
N CYS A 376 -13.91 28.97 6.58
CA CYS A 376 -14.25 28.68 7.98
C CYS A 376 -15.61 27.97 8.13
N ARG A 377 -15.86 26.95 7.30
CA ARG A 377 -17.12 26.19 7.31
C ARG A 377 -17.29 25.40 8.60
N PHE A 378 -16.19 25.06 9.28
CA PHE A 378 -16.23 24.54 10.64
C PHE A 378 -15.92 25.63 11.66
N GLU A 379 -16.60 25.57 12.81
CA GLU A 379 -16.54 26.62 13.82
C GLU A 379 -15.47 26.42 14.87
N THR A 380 -15.18 27.51 15.58
CA THR A 380 -14.17 27.57 16.64
C THR A 380 -14.79 27.50 18.04
N TYR A 381 -13.97 27.18 19.05
CA TYR A 381 -14.41 27.25 20.46
C TYR A 381 -14.89 28.65 20.84
N ARG A 382 -14.25 29.68 20.28
CA ARG A 382 -14.63 31.08 20.49
C ARG A 382 -16.00 31.40 19.90
N ASN A 383 -16.30 30.89 18.71
CA ASN A 383 -17.57 31.17 18.03
C ASN A 383 -18.74 30.46 18.73
N TRP A 384 -18.58 29.17 19.08
CA TRP A 384 -19.53 28.45 19.91
C TRP A 384 -19.75 29.14 21.26
N PHE A 385 -18.66 29.47 21.96
CA PHE A 385 -18.80 30.08 23.27
C PHE A 385 -19.45 31.45 23.16
N SER A 386 -19.15 32.25 22.14
CA SER A 386 -19.80 33.56 21.90
C SER A 386 -21.31 33.44 21.71
N PHE A 387 -21.79 32.37 21.08
CA PHE A 387 -23.22 32.09 20.91
C PHE A 387 -23.98 31.84 22.22
N THR A 388 -23.31 31.34 23.25
CA THR A 388 -23.94 31.08 24.55
C THR A 388 -24.29 32.41 25.25
N ASN A 389 -25.53 32.63 25.67
CA ASN A 389 -25.86 33.83 26.44
C ASN A 389 -25.45 33.64 27.91
N PRO A 390 -25.20 34.73 28.65
CA PRO A 390 -25.12 34.67 30.11
C PRO A 390 -26.37 34.02 30.71
N PHE A 391 -26.17 33.13 31.69
CA PHE A 391 -27.23 32.34 32.34
C PHE A 391 -28.15 33.19 33.22
N ALA A 392 -27.72 34.37 33.66
CA ALA A 392 -28.48 35.25 34.56
C ALA A 392 -29.67 35.99 33.89
N LYS A 393 -29.97 35.75 32.61
CA LYS A 393 -31.07 36.44 31.91
C LYS A 393 -32.46 35.87 32.30
N PRO A 394 -33.49 36.70 32.58
CA PRO A 394 -34.83 36.27 33.02
C PRO A 394 -35.60 35.34 32.07
N ARG A 395 -35.15 35.22 30.81
CA ARG A 395 -35.68 34.30 29.78
C ARG A 395 -34.54 33.55 29.07
N GLY A 396 -33.44 33.34 29.79
CA GLY A 396 -32.25 32.66 29.29
C GLY A 396 -32.39 31.14 29.28
N TYR A 397 -31.54 30.51 28.48
CA TYR A 397 -31.38 29.05 28.48
C TYR A 397 -30.45 28.67 29.63
N ASN A 398 -30.70 27.56 30.31
CA ASN A 398 -29.85 27.05 31.40
C ASN A 398 -28.85 25.97 30.92
N THR A 399 -28.94 25.57 29.65
CA THR A 399 -28.15 24.51 29.03
C THR A 399 -27.84 24.87 27.58
N TYR A 400 -26.55 24.86 27.21
CA TYR A 400 -26.06 25.04 25.85
C TYR A 400 -25.38 23.76 25.37
N VAL A 401 -25.72 23.30 24.17
CA VAL A 401 -25.22 22.06 23.59
C VAL A 401 -24.51 22.37 22.27
N ALA A 402 -23.41 21.70 21.98
CA ALA A 402 -22.76 21.74 20.68
C ALA A 402 -22.21 20.37 20.28
N PHE A 403 -22.13 20.17 18.97
CA PHE A 403 -21.50 19.01 18.36
C PHE A 403 -20.07 19.35 17.95
N PHE A 404 -19.13 18.46 18.27
CA PHE A 404 -17.71 18.64 18.02
C PHE A 404 -17.21 17.54 17.09
N TYR A 405 -16.39 17.92 16.10
CA TYR A 405 -15.78 17.00 15.13
C TYR A 405 -14.30 17.34 14.92
N THR A 406 -13.49 16.92 15.89
CA THR A 406 -12.11 17.40 16.09
C THR A 406 -11.11 16.29 15.81
N ILE A 407 -9.85 16.64 15.51
CA ILE A 407 -8.76 15.65 15.48
C ILE A 407 -8.55 15.00 16.86
N GLU A 408 -8.10 13.74 16.89
CA GLU A 408 -7.84 13.02 18.15
C GLU A 408 -6.49 13.40 18.78
N GLY A 409 -5.49 13.73 17.96
CA GLY A 409 -4.14 14.07 18.39
C GLY A 409 -3.95 15.53 18.81
N PRO A 410 -2.79 15.88 19.38
CA PRO A 410 -2.41 17.27 19.58
C PRO A 410 -2.26 17.99 18.23
N TRP A 411 -2.56 19.29 18.21
CA TRP A 411 -2.33 20.11 17.02
C TRP A 411 -0.83 20.42 16.86
N ASP A 412 -0.23 19.92 15.78
CA ASP A 412 1.12 20.28 15.31
C ASP A 412 1.13 20.37 13.77
N PRO A 413 1.32 21.57 13.17
CA PRO A 413 1.33 21.72 11.71
C PRO A 413 2.43 20.91 11.01
N ALA A 414 3.51 20.53 11.68
CA ALA A 414 4.56 19.67 11.10
C ALA A 414 4.13 18.19 11.02
N ALA A 415 3.23 17.76 11.91
CA ALA A 415 2.75 16.38 11.98
C ALA A 415 1.60 16.09 10.99
N TYR A 416 1.00 17.11 10.38
CA TYR A 416 -0.13 16.96 9.45
C TYR A 416 0.25 17.42 8.02
N PRO A 417 0.22 16.52 7.02
CA PRO A 417 0.44 16.89 5.62
C PRO A 417 -0.60 17.91 5.13
N LYS A 418 -0.17 18.94 4.37
CA LYS A 418 -1.06 20.01 3.87
C LYS A 418 -2.16 19.52 2.93
N ASP A 419 -1.89 18.46 2.18
CA ASP A 419 -2.81 17.96 1.13
C ASP A 419 -3.71 16.82 1.60
N ARG A 420 -3.74 16.52 2.90
CA ARG A 420 -4.53 15.42 3.47
C ARG A 420 -5.40 15.91 4.62
N LEU A 421 -6.71 15.73 4.47
CA LEU A 421 -7.65 15.99 5.56
C LEU A 421 -7.35 15.07 6.75
N PRO A 422 -7.41 15.60 7.99
CA PRO A 422 -7.08 14.82 9.16
C PRO A 422 -8.25 13.91 9.52
N GLU A 423 -7.95 12.76 10.13
CA GLU A 423 -8.97 11.93 10.75
C GLU A 423 -9.59 12.68 11.95
N ARG A 424 -10.91 12.63 12.06
CA ARG A 424 -11.68 13.40 13.05
C ARG A 424 -12.58 12.48 13.86
N HIS A 425 -12.75 12.85 15.12
CA HIS A 425 -13.55 12.13 16.10
C HIS A 425 -14.74 12.98 16.57
N PRO A 426 -15.97 12.43 16.54
CA PRO A 426 -17.18 13.14 16.94
C PRO A 426 -17.47 13.00 18.44
N TRP A 427 -17.85 14.09 19.08
CA TRP A 427 -18.29 14.11 20.48
C TRP A 427 -19.23 15.29 20.78
N ILE A 428 -19.90 15.26 21.94
CA ILE A 428 -20.88 16.27 22.34
C ILE A 428 -20.37 17.05 23.54
N GLY A 429 -20.41 18.38 23.48
CA GLY A 429 -20.11 19.26 24.60
C GLY A 429 -21.36 19.99 25.08
N ILE A 430 -21.60 19.98 26.38
CA ILE A 430 -22.78 20.57 27.02
C ILE A 430 -22.34 21.49 28.16
N TRP A 431 -22.51 22.78 28.00
CA TRP A 431 -22.26 23.77 29.04
C TRP A 431 -23.57 24.17 29.71
N ARG A 432 -23.72 23.93 31.01
CA ARG A 432 -24.97 24.17 31.72
C ARG A 432 -24.77 24.66 33.15
N ILE A 433 -25.86 25.08 33.77
CA ILE A 433 -25.90 25.42 35.20
C ILE A 433 -25.85 24.14 36.04
N VAL A 434 -25.12 24.15 37.15
CA VAL A 434 -25.15 23.06 38.14
C VAL A 434 -26.53 22.99 38.78
N ASN A 435 -27.16 21.80 38.79
CA ASN A 435 -28.52 21.61 39.29
C ASN A 435 -29.51 22.63 38.71
N PRO A 436 -29.77 22.63 37.38
CA PRO A 436 -30.52 23.71 36.71
C PRO A 436 -32.01 23.81 37.13
N HIS A 437 -32.49 22.88 37.95
CA HIS A 437 -33.81 22.88 38.58
C HIS A 437 -33.86 23.68 39.90
N GLN A 438 -32.70 24.09 40.44
CA GLN A 438 -32.59 24.81 41.71
C GLN A 438 -32.19 26.26 41.47
N GLN A 439 -32.99 27.19 41.98
CA GLN A 439 -32.64 28.61 42.04
C GLN A 439 -32.29 29.02 43.48
N PRO A 440 -31.40 30.01 43.68
CA PRO A 440 -30.65 30.75 42.66
C PRO A 440 -29.52 29.92 42.05
N PHE A 441 -29.21 30.17 40.78
CA PHE A 441 -28.09 29.54 40.09
C PHE A 441 -26.76 30.03 40.65
N ARG A 442 -25.88 29.11 41.05
CA ARG A 442 -24.63 29.43 41.75
C ARG A 442 -23.35 29.08 40.99
N ALA A 443 -23.43 28.16 40.04
CA ALA A 443 -22.25 27.63 39.35
C ALA A 443 -22.62 27.03 37.99
N THR A 444 -21.60 26.87 37.14
CA THR A 444 -21.70 26.19 35.84
C THR A 444 -20.86 24.92 35.82
N GLU A 445 -21.23 23.98 34.95
CA GLU A 445 -20.53 22.72 34.72
C GLU A 445 -20.46 22.43 33.22
N LEU A 446 -19.45 21.64 32.83
CA LEU A 446 -19.29 21.13 31.46
C LEU A 446 -19.49 19.60 31.48
N LEU A 447 -20.33 19.11 30.59
CA LEU A 447 -20.50 17.68 30.36
C LEU A 447 -19.99 17.36 28.96
N ILE A 448 -19.18 16.32 28.85
CA ILE A 448 -18.63 15.82 27.59
C ILE A 448 -19.15 14.40 27.40
N TRP A 449 -19.83 14.13 26.30
CA TRP A 449 -20.21 12.78 25.93
C TRP A 449 -19.41 12.34 24.72
N ASP A 450 -18.77 11.18 24.84
CA ASP A 450 -17.89 10.61 23.83
C ASP A 450 -18.02 9.09 23.86
N ILE A 451 -18.49 8.51 22.76
CA ILE A 451 -18.73 7.07 22.61
C ILE A 451 -17.46 6.22 22.75
N ALA A 452 -16.28 6.78 22.47
CA ALA A 452 -15.00 6.09 22.62
C ALA A 452 -14.44 6.21 24.05
N ALA A 453 -15.02 7.04 24.92
CA ALA A 453 -14.53 7.25 26.28
C ALA A 453 -14.45 5.97 27.15
N PRO A 454 -15.36 4.98 27.07
CA PRO A 454 -15.22 3.74 27.83
C PRO A 454 -13.97 2.94 27.48
N GLN A 455 -13.54 2.96 26.21
CA GLN A 455 -12.32 2.29 25.77
C GLN A 455 -11.06 2.97 26.33
N ARG A 456 -11.13 4.30 26.52
CA ARG A 456 -10.03 5.12 27.05
C ARG A 456 -9.95 5.14 28.58
N VAL A 457 -10.99 4.68 29.27
CA VAL A 457 -11.12 4.77 30.73
C VAL A 457 -11.48 3.40 31.30
N ALA A 458 -10.51 2.71 31.89
CA ALA A 458 -10.71 1.44 32.58
C ALA A 458 -11.87 1.52 33.59
N SER A 459 -12.72 0.49 33.61
CA SER A 459 -14.01 0.45 34.30
C SER A 459 -13.96 0.78 35.80
N ASP A 460 -12.80 0.61 36.43
CA ASP A 460 -12.60 0.64 37.89
C ASP A 460 -11.73 1.82 38.38
N ARG A 461 -11.33 2.74 37.48
CA ARG A 461 -10.49 3.91 37.83
C ARG A 461 -11.29 5.20 37.81
N SER A 462 -10.97 6.12 38.73
CA SER A 462 -11.46 7.50 38.68
C SER A 462 -11.06 8.17 37.35
N VAL A 463 -11.96 8.95 36.76
CA VAL A 463 -11.68 9.67 35.51
C VAL A 463 -10.80 10.87 35.83
N HIS A 464 -9.66 11.01 35.16
CA HIS A 464 -8.74 12.13 35.34
C HIS A 464 -8.73 13.01 34.09
N VAL A 465 -8.29 14.26 34.21
CA VAL A 465 -8.09 15.17 33.05
C VAL A 465 -7.20 14.53 32.00
N GLY A 466 -6.18 13.78 32.40
CA GLY A 466 -5.29 13.02 31.51
C GLY A 466 -6.03 12.09 30.54
N SER A 467 -7.18 11.56 30.95
CA SER A 467 -8.02 10.65 30.14
C SER A 467 -8.88 11.36 29.08
N LEU A 468 -8.91 12.69 29.04
CA LEU A 468 -9.59 13.46 28.00
C LEU A 468 -8.72 13.61 26.74
N LEU A 469 -9.35 13.69 25.57
CA LEU A 469 -8.65 14.01 24.32
C LEU A 469 -8.04 15.43 24.39
N PRO A 470 -6.97 15.72 23.63
CA PRO A 470 -6.39 17.07 23.54
C PRO A 470 -7.42 18.16 23.27
N ALA A 471 -8.34 17.95 22.32
CA ALA A 471 -9.44 18.88 22.04
C ALA A 471 -10.38 19.06 23.25
N GLN A 472 -10.75 17.96 23.92
CA GLN A 472 -11.61 17.99 25.11
C GLN A 472 -10.94 18.73 26.27
N LYS A 473 -9.63 18.54 26.50
CA LYS A 473 -8.82 19.29 27.47
C LYS A 473 -8.81 20.78 27.14
N ALA A 474 -8.53 21.13 25.88
CA ALA A 474 -8.56 22.50 25.41
C ALA A 474 -9.94 23.17 25.63
N LEU A 475 -11.04 22.42 25.48
CA LEU A 475 -12.39 22.96 25.73
C LEU A 475 -12.60 23.27 27.21
N VAL A 476 -12.18 22.35 28.08
CA VAL A 476 -12.27 22.51 29.53
C VAL A 476 -11.49 23.75 29.98
N ASP A 477 -10.24 23.91 29.50
CA ASP A 477 -9.41 25.06 29.81
C ASP A 477 -10.00 26.36 29.25
N PHE A 478 -10.52 26.31 28.02
CA PHE A 478 -11.18 27.45 27.38
C PHE A 478 -12.41 27.91 28.17
N VAL A 479 -13.32 26.99 28.53
CA VAL A 479 -14.52 27.34 29.31
C VAL A 479 -14.15 27.81 30.71
N LYS A 480 -13.19 27.15 31.38
CA LYS A 480 -12.70 27.56 32.70
C LYS A 480 -12.16 29.00 32.68
N LYS A 481 -11.38 29.37 31.65
CA LYS A 481 -10.81 30.71 31.48
C LYS A 481 -11.86 31.79 31.18
N ASN A 482 -12.84 31.49 30.32
CA ASN A 482 -13.77 32.48 29.79
C ASN A 482 -15.14 32.53 30.51
N SER A 483 -15.46 31.55 31.35
CA SER A 483 -16.75 31.46 32.06
C SER A 483 -16.99 32.61 33.03
N ALA A 484 -15.96 33.07 33.74
CA ALA A 484 -16.06 34.16 34.72
C ALA A 484 -16.40 35.51 34.07
N GLU A 485 -15.87 35.78 32.88
CA GLU A 485 -16.21 36.99 32.12
C GLU A 485 -17.69 36.96 31.69
N LYS A 486 -18.17 35.81 31.20
CA LYS A 486 -19.53 35.66 30.71
C LYS A 486 -20.57 35.56 31.84
N ASN A 487 -20.21 34.98 32.99
CA ASN A 487 -21.07 34.87 34.17
C ASN A 487 -20.30 35.24 35.45
N PRO A 488 -20.12 36.54 35.75
CA PRO A 488 -19.30 36.99 36.88
C PRO A 488 -19.74 36.47 38.25
N SER A 489 -21.03 36.15 38.41
CA SER A 489 -21.62 35.64 39.66
C SER A 489 -21.67 34.12 39.76
N MET A 490 -21.16 33.37 38.77
CA MET A 490 -21.22 31.90 38.74
C MET A 490 -19.87 31.30 38.41
N ALA A 491 -19.29 30.55 39.35
CA ALA A 491 -18.03 29.86 39.12
C ALA A 491 -18.20 28.63 38.22
N PHE A 492 -17.20 28.34 37.38
CA PHE A 492 -17.08 27.04 36.73
C PHE A 492 -16.60 25.99 37.73
N GLN A 493 -17.43 24.98 38.01
CA GLN A 493 -17.20 24.10 39.17
C GLN A 493 -16.59 22.75 38.79
N ARG A 494 -17.02 22.13 37.68
CA ARG A 494 -16.72 20.72 37.41
C ARG A 494 -16.91 20.30 35.96
N VAL A 495 -16.33 19.14 35.63
CA VAL A 495 -16.47 18.45 34.34
C VAL A 495 -16.99 17.03 34.57
N TRP A 496 -17.88 16.57 33.68
CA TRP A 496 -18.34 15.18 33.63
C TRP A 496 -18.03 14.56 32.27
N LEU A 497 -17.69 13.27 32.29
CA LEU A 497 -17.45 12.45 31.10
C LEU A 497 -18.49 11.32 31.01
N GLY A 498 -19.24 11.32 29.92
CA GLY A 498 -20.15 10.24 29.51
C GLY A 498 -19.49 9.29 28.51
N GLY A 499 -20.29 8.48 27.84
CA GLY A 499 -19.85 7.49 26.84
C GLY A 499 -20.55 6.15 26.91
N PHE A 500 -21.65 6.05 27.67
CA PHE A 500 -22.52 4.89 27.68
C PHE A 500 -23.20 4.68 26.32
N ASP A 501 -23.51 3.42 25.98
CA ASP A 501 -24.05 3.05 24.67
C ASP A 501 -25.46 3.64 24.43
N PRO A 502 -25.76 4.13 23.21
CA PRO A 502 -27.10 4.59 22.86
C PRO A 502 -28.09 3.40 22.79
N PRO A 503 -29.37 3.59 23.17
CA PRO A 503 -30.40 2.52 23.17
C PRO A 503 -30.74 1.91 21.81
N ARG A 504 -30.46 2.62 20.71
CA ARG A 504 -30.72 2.19 19.34
C ARG A 504 -29.38 2.13 18.62
N LEU A 505 -29.02 0.95 18.14
CA LEU A 505 -27.72 0.69 17.47
C LEU A 505 -27.97 0.05 16.10
N GLU A 506 -28.86 0.66 15.30
CA GLU A 506 -29.03 0.25 13.90
C GLU A 506 -27.94 0.87 13.00
N ARG A 507 -27.32 1.97 13.43
CA ARG A 507 -26.29 2.69 12.68
C ARG A 507 -24.90 2.13 12.94
N THR A 508 -24.08 2.05 11.89
CA THR A 508 -22.77 1.38 11.93
C THR A 508 -21.61 2.31 12.32
N THR A 509 -21.81 3.63 12.26
CA THR A 509 -20.73 4.63 12.25
C THR A 509 -20.62 5.38 13.57
N VAL A 510 -19.41 5.75 14.00
CA VAL A 510 -19.17 6.49 15.25
C VAL A 510 -19.84 7.88 15.18
N LEU A 511 -19.77 8.54 14.02
CA LEU A 511 -20.41 9.83 13.75
C LEU A 511 -21.93 9.76 13.87
N ASP A 512 -22.58 8.79 13.23
CA ASP A 512 -24.03 8.65 13.31
C ASP A 512 -24.49 8.31 14.73
N LYS A 513 -23.78 7.42 15.41
CA LYS A 513 -24.13 7.06 16.79
C LYS A 513 -24.04 8.27 17.71
N THR A 514 -23.06 9.15 17.51
CA THR A 514 -22.94 10.40 18.27
C THR A 514 -24.04 11.40 17.90
N LEU A 515 -24.42 11.54 16.63
CA LEU A 515 -25.53 12.38 16.20
C LEU A 515 -26.89 11.87 16.70
N GLU A 516 -27.11 10.56 16.67
CA GLU A 516 -28.30 9.90 17.22
C GLU A 516 -28.34 10.08 18.74
N MET A 517 -27.21 9.95 19.43
CA MET A 517 -27.14 10.23 20.85
C MET A 517 -27.50 11.70 21.14
N LEU A 518 -27.02 12.65 20.33
CA LEU A 518 -27.40 14.06 20.46
C LEU A 518 -28.93 14.21 20.32
N GLU A 519 -29.55 13.61 19.31
CA GLU A 519 -31.00 13.61 19.13
C GLU A 519 -31.75 13.06 20.35
N ILE A 520 -31.28 11.93 20.89
CA ILE A 520 -31.84 11.28 22.08
C ILE A 520 -31.74 12.20 23.30
N MET A 521 -30.59 12.86 23.50
CA MET A 521 -30.36 13.80 24.60
C MET A 521 -31.28 15.03 24.52
N LEU A 522 -31.49 15.56 23.31
CA LEU A 522 -32.34 16.74 23.10
C LEU A 522 -33.83 16.38 23.27
N SER A 523 -34.25 15.21 22.78
CA SER A 523 -35.64 14.75 22.83
C SER A 523 -36.08 14.36 24.25
N ASP A 524 -35.23 13.66 25.01
CA ASP A 524 -35.48 13.22 26.38
C ASP A 524 -34.35 13.61 27.35
N ALA A 525 -34.21 14.91 27.54
CA ALA A 525 -33.22 15.48 28.46
C ALA A 525 -33.39 15.00 29.91
N LYS A 526 -34.61 14.62 30.35
CA LYS A 526 -34.82 14.15 31.73
C LYS A 526 -34.10 12.84 31.99
N GLN A 527 -34.12 11.93 31.00
CA GLN A 527 -33.45 10.64 31.08
C GLN A 527 -31.93 10.77 30.90
N TRP A 528 -31.49 11.55 29.90
CA TRP A 528 -30.11 11.52 29.41
C TRP A 528 -29.23 12.68 29.90
N LEU A 529 -29.84 13.81 30.24
CA LEU A 529 -29.20 15.00 30.81
C LEU A 529 -29.89 15.40 32.12
N PRO A 530 -29.98 14.50 33.12
CA PRO A 530 -30.76 14.75 34.32
C PRO A 530 -30.30 16.03 35.02
N ALA A 531 -31.28 16.80 35.51
CA ALA A 531 -31.03 18.05 36.20
C ALA A 531 -30.36 17.83 37.58
N PRO A 532 -30.71 16.82 38.39
CA PRO A 532 -30.06 16.63 39.69
C PRO A 532 -28.70 15.93 39.57
N GLU A 533 -27.70 16.49 40.24
CA GLU A 533 -26.32 15.99 40.27
C GLU A 533 -26.23 14.52 40.67
N HIS A 534 -26.92 14.12 41.73
CA HIS A 534 -26.85 12.75 42.26
C HIS A 534 -27.36 11.68 41.27
N VAL A 535 -28.11 12.08 40.25
CA VAL A 535 -28.64 11.18 39.22
C VAL A 535 -27.62 10.97 38.08
N LEU A 536 -26.69 11.90 37.86
CA LEU A 536 -25.70 11.80 36.79
C LEU A 536 -24.86 10.51 36.87
N PRO A 537 -24.27 10.11 38.02
CA PRO A 537 -23.53 8.85 38.13
C PRO A 537 -24.37 7.62 37.83
N VAL A 538 -25.61 7.59 38.30
CA VAL A 538 -26.56 6.49 38.06
C VAL A 538 -26.88 6.34 36.57
N ARG A 539 -26.79 7.44 35.81
CA ARG A 539 -26.97 7.48 34.36
C ARG A 539 -25.66 7.35 33.57
N GLY A 540 -24.57 6.89 34.21
CA GLY A 540 -23.31 6.59 33.54
C GLY A 540 -22.38 7.78 33.34
N TRP A 541 -22.69 8.96 33.90
CA TRP A 541 -21.79 10.10 33.89
C TRP A 541 -20.74 9.99 34.99
N ARG A 542 -19.47 10.11 34.63
CA ARG A 542 -18.35 10.02 35.57
C ARG A 542 -17.73 11.41 35.80
N LYS A 543 -17.54 11.80 37.06
CA LYS A 543 -16.93 13.10 37.39
C LYS A 543 -15.44 13.07 37.08
N VAL A 544 -14.95 14.06 36.35
CA VAL A 544 -13.52 14.19 36.03
C VAL A 544 -12.79 14.85 37.20
N ASN A 545 -11.74 14.20 37.68
CA ASN A 545 -10.84 14.74 38.69
C ASN A 545 -9.86 15.73 38.05
N MET A 546 -9.99 17.00 38.42
CA MET A 546 -9.22 18.14 37.89
C MET A 546 -7.92 18.41 38.66
N GLN A 547 -7.63 17.69 39.75
CA GLN A 547 -6.52 17.98 40.68
C GLN A 547 -5.33 17.02 40.56
N HIS A 548 -5.45 15.93 39.79
CA HIS A 548 -4.37 14.96 39.58
C HIS A 548 -4.17 14.74 38.07
N GLU A 549 -3.01 15.14 37.57
CA GLU A 549 -2.44 14.50 36.39
C GLU A 549 -2.03 13.08 36.82
N ALA A 550 -2.53 12.06 36.13
CA ALA A 550 -1.99 10.73 36.35
C ALA A 550 -0.49 10.76 35.99
N PRO A 551 0.39 10.06 36.73
CA PRO A 551 1.74 9.84 36.25
C PRO A 551 1.64 9.25 34.84
N ALA A 552 2.48 9.74 33.92
CA ALA A 552 2.59 9.19 32.59
C ALA A 552 2.91 7.69 32.72
N THR A 553 1.89 6.85 32.65
CA THR A 553 2.07 5.42 32.54
C THR A 553 2.52 5.16 31.12
N ASP A 554 3.83 4.97 30.99
CA ASP A 554 4.41 4.04 30.03
C ASP A 554 3.46 2.86 29.87
N LEU A 555 2.87 2.75 28.68
CA LEU A 555 2.09 1.60 28.28
C LEU A 555 3.06 0.45 28.06
N VAL A 556 3.48 -0.22 29.13
CA VAL A 556 4.11 -1.54 29.05
C VAL A 556 3.23 -2.58 29.73
N ALA A 557 2.62 -3.37 28.85
CA ALA A 557 2.38 -4.81 28.91
C ALA A 557 1.77 -5.44 30.17
N GLN A 558 0.64 -6.13 29.98
CA GLN A 558 0.50 -7.51 30.44
C GLN A 558 -0.52 -8.28 29.58
N GLN A 559 -0.08 -8.67 28.38
CA GLN A 559 -0.17 -10.07 27.96
C GLN A 559 1.23 -10.40 27.47
N GLY A 560 1.81 -11.50 27.94
CA GLY A 560 3.15 -11.93 27.55
C GLY A 560 3.28 -12.09 26.04
N LYS A 561 3.61 -11.01 25.35
CA LYS A 561 4.19 -10.98 24.02
C LYS A 561 5.59 -10.46 24.25
N VAL A 562 6.56 -11.29 23.93
CA VAL A 562 7.89 -10.80 23.63
C VAL A 562 7.69 -9.71 22.57
N GLU A 563 7.94 -8.45 22.92
CA GLU A 563 7.93 -7.35 21.95
C GLU A 563 9.00 -7.67 20.90
N ASP A 564 8.54 -8.21 19.78
CA ASP A 564 9.27 -8.25 18.54
C ASP A 564 8.88 -6.95 17.81
N ASP A 565 9.76 -5.96 17.89
CA ASP A 565 9.66 -4.62 17.27
C ASP A 565 9.74 -4.70 15.72
N SER A 566 9.38 -5.84 15.14
CA SER A 566 9.39 -6.08 13.72
C SER A 566 8.24 -5.33 13.03
N PRO A 567 8.49 -4.67 11.89
CA PRO A 567 7.43 -4.03 11.14
C PRO A 567 6.40 -5.06 10.65
N GLU A 568 5.13 -4.65 10.58
CA GLU A 568 4.08 -5.55 10.07
C GLU A 568 4.29 -5.86 8.59
N LYS A 569 4.11 -7.13 8.24
CA LYS A 569 4.22 -7.63 6.87
C LYS A 569 2.83 -7.90 6.28
N ILE A 570 2.74 -7.82 4.96
CA ILE A 570 1.55 -8.17 4.18
C ILE A 570 1.86 -9.31 3.20
N VAL A 571 0.79 -9.93 2.69
CA VAL A 571 0.87 -10.85 1.56
C VAL A 571 0.45 -10.10 0.30
N PHE A 572 1.28 -10.15 -0.75
CA PHE A 572 0.93 -9.62 -2.06
C PHE A 572 0.39 -10.76 -2.94
N HIS A 573 -0.91 -10.71 -3.22
CA HIS A 573 -1.64 -11.81 -3.84
C HIS A 573 -1.42 -11.91 -5.35
N ALA A 574 -1.50 -13.15 -5.87
CA ALA A 574 -1.61 -13.38 -7.29
C ALA A 574 -2.88 -12.70 -7.85
N PRO A 575 -2.85 -12.15 -9.07
CA PRO A 575 -3.99 -11.46 -9.66
C PRO A 575 -5.16 -12.40 -9.91
N ARG A 576 -6.32 -11.83 -10.28
CA ARG A 576 -7.52 -12.60 -10.65
C ARG A 576 -7.20 -13.56 -11.80
N GLY A 577 -7.66 -14.80 -11.66
CA GLY A 577 -7.61 -15.79 -12.73
C GLY A 577 -8.48 -15.38 -13.92
N ASN A 578 -8.21 -15.94 -15.09
CA ASN A 578 -8.94 -15.64 -16.32
C ASN A 578 -10.32 -16.33 -16.42
N GLY A 579 -10.75 -17.08 -15.39
CA GLY A 579 -12.02 -17.80 -15.32
C GLY A 579 -12.17 -18.98 -16.31
N LEU A 580 -11.22 -19.14 -17.23
CA LEU A 580 -11.22 -20.17 -18.28
C LEU A 580 -10.32 -21.37 -17.92
N GLN A 581 -9.30 -21.15 -17.10
CA GLN A 581 -8.28 -22.16 -16.76
C GLN A 581 -8.34 -22.64 -15.30
N GLY A 582 -9.25 -22.11 -14.48
CA GLY A 582 -9.45 -22.54 -13.09
C GLY A 582 -10.70 -23.41 -12.92
N GLY A 583 -10.57 -24.58 -12.29
CA GLY A 583 -11.72 -25.39 -11.87
C GLY A 583 -12.57 -24.67 -10.81
N ILE A 584 -13.84 -25.05 -10.68
CA ILE A 584 -14.76 -24.57 -9.63
C ILE A 584 -14.20 -25.06 -8.26
N GLY A 585 -13.40 -24.23 -7.58
CA GLY A 585 -12.75 -24.60 -6.31
C GLY A 585 -11.84 -23.50 -5.73
N GLN A 586 -11.34 -23.71 -4.50
CA GLN A 586 -10.36 -22.81 -3.86
C GLN A 586 -9.05 -22.77 -4.65
N SER A 587 -8.48 -21.56 -4.82
CA SER A 587 -7.23 -21.36 -5.57
C SER A 587 -6.06 -22.08 -4.90
N LYS A 588 -5.21 -22.74 -5.70
CA LYS A 588 -3.93 -23.34 -5.27
C LYS A 588 -2.79 -22.32 -5.25
N CYS A 589 -3.06 -21.06 -5.58
CA CYS A 589 -2.11 -19.95 -5.55
C CYS A 589 -2.06 -19.26 -4.18
N GLY A 590 -2.33 -19.99 -3.10
CA GLY A 590 -2.17 -19.49 -1.74
C GLY A 590 -0.70 -19.21 -1.40
N ASN A 591 -0.48 -18.23 -0.52
CA ASN A 591 0.83 -17.88 -0.02
C ASN A 591 1.34 -18.93 1.00
N VAL A 592 2.38 -19.66 0.63
CA VAL A 592 2.93 -20.79 1.38
C VAL A 592 3.58 -20.31 2.69
N LEU A 593 4.38 -19.24 2.65
CA LEU A 593 5.04 -18.71 3.84
C LEU A 593 4.01 -18.29 4.89
N PHE A 594 2.98 -17.54 4.52
CA PHE A 594 1.91 -17.14 5.41
C PHE A 594 1.20 -18.35 6.03
N GLN A 595 0.91 -19.39 5.23
CA GLN A 595 0.27 -20.60 5.72
C GLN A 595 1.16 -21.34 6.72
N GLU A 596 2.46 -21.46 6.45
CA GLU A 596 3.42 -22.10 7.37
C GLU A 596 3.59 -21.29 8.66
N VAL A 597 3.74 -19.97 8.58
CA VAL A 597 3.79 -19.06 9.74
C VAL A 597 2.53 -19.21 10.60
N THR A 598 1.35 -19.23 9.96
CA THR A 598 0.08 -19.34 10.67
C THR A 598 -0.03 -20.68 11.39
N LYS A 599 0.33 -21.78 10.73
CA LYS A 599 0.35 -23.12 11.35
C LYS A 599 1.38 -23.20 12.48
N PHE A 600 2.57 -22.63 12.28
CA PHE A 600 3.65 -22.66 13.28
C PHE A 600 3.31 -21.83 14.52
N ARG A 601 2.70 -20.66 14.37
CA ARG A 601 2.25 -19.84 15.50
C ARG A 601 1.10 -20.47 16.28
N GLN A 602 0.34 -21.38 15.67
CA GLN A 602 -0.68 -22.15 16.38
C GLN A 602 -0.04 -23.20 17.31
N THR A 603 1.11 -23.77 16.93
CA THR A 603 1.80 -24.80 17.71
C THR A 603 2.75 -24.22 18.76
N ASP A 604 3.48 -23.15 18.44
CA ASP A 604 4.41 -22.49 19.35
C ASP A 604 4.35 -20.96 19.20
N LYS A 605 3.75 -20.29 20.19
CA LYS A 605 3.56 -18.83 20.20
C LYS A 605 4.81 -18.05 20.65
N THR A 606 5.79 -18.73 21.24
CA THR A 606 6.93 -18.08 21.92
C THR A 606 8.19 -18.05 21.06
N ARG A 607 8.28 -18.98 20.11
CA ARG A 607 9.46 -19.15 19.26
C ARG A 607 9.56 -18.02 18.23
N LYS A 608 10.77 -17.49 18.06
CA LYS A 608 11.06 -16.38 17.13
C LYS A 608 11.50 -16.82 15.74
N HIS A 609 11.97 -18.06 15.60
CA HIS A 609 12.52 -18.60 14.36
C HIS A 609 11.86 -19.92 13.99
N MET A 610 11.66 -20.15 12.69
CA MET A 610 11.12 -21.39 12.16
C MET A 610 11.93 -21.89 10.96
N PRO A 611 12.08 -23.22 10.81
CA PRO A 611 12.58 -23.77 9.56
C PRO A 611 11.54 -23.50 8.47
N TYR A 612 11.99 -22.90 7.38
CA TYR A 612 11.18 -22.62 6.21
C TYR A 612 11.84 -23.24 4.98
N ARG A 613 11.03 -23.85 4.13
CA ARG A 613 11.47 -24.40 2.85
C ARG A 613 10.80 -23.64 1.72
N PHE A 614 11.62 -23.01 0.88
CA PHE A 614 11.12 -22.29 -0.29
C PHE A 614 10.52 -23.29 -1.30
N PRO A 615 9.28 -23.06 -1.77
CA PRO A 615 8.78 -23.75 -2.95
C PRO A 615 9.61 -23.30 -4.17
N PRO A 616 10.03 -24.22 -5.06
CA PRO A 616 10.74 -23.85 -6.28
C PRO A 616 9.98 -22.81 -7.11
N THR A 617 10.70 -21.79 -7.61
CA THR A 617 10.06 -20.67 -8.32
C THR A 617 9.27 -21.13 -9.53
N MET A 618 9.87 -22.03 -10.33
CA MET A 618 9.21 -22.58 -11.52
C MET A 618 7.94 -23.36 -11.18
N GLU A 619 7.92 -24.05 -10.04
CA GLU A 619 6.79 -24.89 -9.63
C GLU A 619 5.58 -24.03 -9.25
N TRP A 620 5.75 -23.07 -8.35
CA TRP A 620 4.63 -22.23 -7.92
C TRP A 620 4.14 -21.30 -9.03
N TYR A 621 5.03 -20.81 -9.91
CA TYR A 621 4.62 -19.99 -11.05
C TYR A 621 3.90 -20.81 -12.12
N THR A 622 4.28 -22.08 -12.32
CA THR A 622 3.55 -23.00 -13.21
C THR A 622 2.12 -23.24 -12.71
N ARG A 623 1.93 -23.40 -11.39
CA ARG A 623 0.59 -23.47 -10.79
C ARG A 623 -0.22 -22.19 -11.04
N GLN A 624 0.42 -21.03 -10.91
CA GLN A 624 -0.22 -19.74 -11.18
C GLN A 624 -0.62 -19.58 -12.65
N LYS A 625 0.22 -20.06 -13.57
CA LYS A 625 -0.09 -20.11 -15.01
C LYS A 625 -1.24 -21.07 -15.31
N ALA A 626 -1.27 -22.23 -14.66
CA ALA A 626 -2.36 -23.18 -14.81
C ALA A 626 -3.73 -22.62 -14.38
N GLU A 627 -3.76 -21.67 -13.43
CA GLU A 627 -5.00 -20.98 -13.02
C GLU A 627 -5.28 -19.69 -13.80
N GLY A 628 -4.48 -19.36 -14.82
CA GLY A 628 -4.63 -18.13 -15.59
C GLY A 628 -4.38 -16.85 -14.77
N ARG A 629 -3.59 -16.97 -13.70
CA ARG A 629 -3.25 -15.90 -12.74
C ARG A 629 -1.84 -15.36 -12.98
N HIS A 630 -1.15 -15.79 -14.03
CA HIS A 630 0.21 -15.36 -14.33
C HIS A 630 0.23 -14.01 -15.06
N TYR A 631 1.45 -13.52 -15.28
CA TYR A 631 1.74 -12.36 -16.10
C TYR A 631 2.43 -12.83 -17.38
N GLU A 632 1.70 -12.84 -18.50
CA GLU A 632 2.18 -13.40 -19.79
C GLU A 632 3.39 -12.65 -20.36
N HIS A 633 3.57 -11.36 -20.02
CA HIS A 633 4.72 -10.56 -20.45
C HIS A 633 6.00 -10.82 -19.62
N ILE A 634 5.89 -11.53 -18.49
CA ILE A 634 7.02 -11.84 -17.62
C ILE A 634 7.60 -13.22 -17.97
N ASN A 635 8.91 -13.25 -18.18
CA ASN A 635 9.65 -14.49 -18.35
C ASN A 635 10.21 -14.97 -17.00
N VAL A 636 9.67 -16.08 -16.50
CA VAL A 636 10.16 -16.75 -15.29
C VAL A 636 11.07 -17.89 -15.73
N ASP A 637 12.33 -17.85 -15.30
CA ASP A 637 13.34 -18.81 -15.76
C ASP A 637 14.43 -19.05 -14.69
N SER A 638 15.11 -20.18 -14.86
CA SER A 638 16.31 -20.57 -14.12
C SER A 638 17.52 -19.75 -14.55
N TRP A 639 18.64 -19.88 -13.84
CA TRP A 639 19.85 -19.12 -14.14
C TRP A 639 20.44 -19.50 -15.50
N GLU A 640 20.29 -20.74 -15.95
CA GLU A 640 20.80 -21.23 -17.24
C GLU A 640 20.17 -20.47 -18.40
N GLY A 641 18.83 -20.45 -18.44
CA GLY A 641 18.06 -19.75 -19.48
C GLY A 641 18.25 -18.24 -19.39
N MET A 642 18.26 -17.70 -18.18
CA MET A 642 18.43 -16.27 -17.95
C MET A 642 19.81 -15.76 -18.37
N PHE A 643 20.88 -16.48 -18.01
CA PHE A 643 22.26 -16.08 -18.30
C PHE A 643 22.52 -16.13 -19.80
N ALA A 644 22.01 -17.15 -20.49
CA ALA A 644 22.08 -17.24 -21.94
C ALA A 644 21.41 -16.03 -22.62
N ARG A 645 20.22 -15.62 -22.16
CA ARG A 645 19.49 -14.46 -22.72
C ARG A 645 20.19 -13.13 -22.45
N MET A 646 20.82 -12.97 -21.28
CA MET A 646 21.51 -11.74 -20.89
C MET A 646 22.98 -11.67 -21.39
N GLY A 647 23.48 -12.73 -22.01
CA GLY A 647 24.88 -12.82 -22.44
C GLY A 647 25.85 -12.84 -21.26
N ILE A 648 25.45 -13.47 -20.15
CA ILE A 648 26.33 -13.69 -18.99
C ILE A 648 27.20 -14.92 -19.29
N PRO A 649 28.54 -14.80 -19.24
CA PRO A 649 29.43 -15.91 -19.59
C PRO A 649 29.23 -17.13 -18.69
N SER A 650 29.04 -18.30 -19.28
CA SER A 650 29.07 -19.58 -18.58
C SER A 650 30.46 -19.89 -18.04
N ALA A 651 30.55 -20.66 -16.95
CA ALA A 651 31.84 -21.12 -16.43
C ALA A 651 32.46 -22.09 -17.43
N GLY A 652 33.55 -21.66 -18.09
CA GLY A 652 34.32 -22.49 -19.02
C GLY A 652 34.11 -22.18 -20.52
N GLY A 653 33.29 -21.21 -20.90
CA GLY A 653 33.13 -20.82 -22.31
C GLY A 653 34.20 -19.82 -22.76
N LYS A 654 35.13 -20.24 -23.64
CA LYS A 654 35.94 -19.29 -24.43
C LYS A 654 35.00 -18.34 -25.17
N PRO A 655 35.35 -17.03 -25.31
CA PRO A 655 34.51 -16.09 -26.04
C PRO A 655 34.38 -16.57 -27.48
N THR A 656 33.17 -16.96 -27.88
CA THR A 656 32.83 -17.10 -29.29
C THR A 656 32.85 -15.71 -29.89
N HIS A 657 33.95 -15.38 -30.57
CA HIS A 657 34.00 -14.27 -31.52
C HIS A 657 32.87 -14.45 -32.53
N HIS A 658 31.76 -13.74 -32.34
CA HIS A 658 30.95 -13.37 -33.49
C HIS A 658 31.79 -12.35 -34.27
N ARG A 659 32.29 -12.82 -35.40
CA ARG A 659 33.04 -12.06 -36.39
C ARG A 659 32.10 -10.99 -36.94
N GLU A 660 32.10 -9.81 -36.34
CA GLU A 660 31.67 -8.58 -37.02
C GLU A 660 32.67 -8.34 -38.15
N THR A 661 32.25 -8.64 -39.37
CA THR A 661 32.93 -8.18 -40.58
C THR A 661 32.76 -6.68 -40.65
N TYR A 662 33.73 -5.95 -40.09
CA TYR A 662 34.00 -4.58 -40.48
C TYR A 662 34.58 -4.60 -41.89
N GLU A 663 33.76 -4.29 -42.89
CA GLU A 663 34.25 -3.75 -44.15
C GLU A 663 34.83 -2.37 -43.85
N ALA A 664 36.15 -2.31 -43.66
CA ALA A 664 36.89 -1.07 -43.67
C ALA A 664 37.00 -0.61 -45.14
N GLU A 665 36.19 0.38 -45.52
CA GLU A 665 36.49 1.21 -46.69
C GLU A 665 37.80 1.97 -46.41
N SER A 666 38.90 1.46 -46.97
CA SER A 666 40.17 2.14 -46.98
C SER A 666 40.11 3.32 -47.96
N SER A 667 39.94 4.52 -47.43
CA SER A 667 40.17 5.77 -48.17
C SER A 667 41.67 6.08 -48.23
N SER A 668 42.31 5.69 -49.34
CA SER A 668 43.58 6.23 -49.85
C SER A 668 43.81 5.61 -51.23
N ALA A 669 44.06 6.29 -52.33
CA ALA A 669 44.39 7.68 -52.61
C ALA A 669 44.23 7.89 -54.12
N SER A 670 44.54 9.11 -54.56
CA SER A 670 45.09 9.46 -55.88
C SER A 670 44.15 10.20 -56.82
N ALA A 671 44.41 11.50 -56.92
CA ALA A 671 43.99 12.39 -57.98
C ALA A 671 44.26 11.78 -59.37
N GLN A 672 43.24 11.84 -60.24
CA GLN A 672 43.43 11.77 -61.69
C GLN A 672 43.22 13.16 -62.27
N THR A 673 44.33 13.80 -62.65
CA THR A 673 44.35 14.76 -63.74
C THR A 673 44.18 14.00 -65.06
N THR A 674 43.06 14.24 -65.74
CA THR A 674 42.86 14.11 -67.19
C THR A 674 43.99 14.80 -67.98
N PRO A 675 44.33 14.34 -69.20
CA PRO A 675 43.54 14.75 -70.38
C PRO A 675 43.37 13.71 -71.50
N SER A 676 42.49 14.10 -72.44
CA SER A 676 42.21 13.55 -73.80
C SER A 676 41.52 12.18 -73.84
N HIS A 677 40.40 11.99 -74.55
CA HIS A 677 39.80 12.70 -75.68
C HIS A 677 38.28 12.52 -75.72
#